data_AF-A0A0T5VH32-F1
#
_entry.id   AF-A0A0T5VH32-F1
#
_cell.length_a   1.000
_cell.length_b   1.000
_cell.length_c   1.000
_cell.angle_alpha   90.00
_cell.angle_beta   90.00
_cell.angle_gamma   90.00
#
_symmetry.space_group_name_H-M   'P 1'
#
loop_
_entity.id
_entity.type
_entity.pdbx_description
1 polymer ?
#
loop_
_entity_poly.entity_id
_entity_poly.type
_entity_poly.pdbx_seq_one_letter_code
_entity_poly.pdbx_strand_id
1 'polypeptide(L)'
;MYQKTRLCLLLTAFLFLTTGTVIAQQEKSLLLGTDFQFKGKWFNEVNKDGISGSILRFLEGEQDSTSDALTVMNIGKAGRYAIWIRTPDFDTRPRTRLFQLSVGNVRLRKAGGHGKPGYAWERLGSADLQESDVLLRLHNFNFGRCDAILFTQDSTINPNDIDKKTLLSWKKLPVMQETLTAEKKNTSPALQLSKTDKVIAGIENEAVRVQFIRTGADHKAIACKTEIKKDGVWQQISTANIEDHRVFLISTNATAIQFNKYYPAWDSQKPKAYFVFMGNKYAVYQPGADLDPFEAGNLSEAIPITAEAVDKQTIKVQYVTRNGSAITGLWTLHPGQQHIDLRLICKVAQPGYYSMGIEAFQPVSDQELESVSMAPMFQYKRLSDGPQMMITAMMQQPLAIVSSKTGQGIVSSYVATSPELFKKDWGSVDYAPAGFTLKNHNNQIQPVMFSPVLGMNDSKYRAGELIDRRFIIGLKSGNWDSAMDYVSKEVFEVKDYRKQEQASLTDAVFNMIELVKNDNAAGWSTKLKGFFDIEGDPKTAPTVVNATPLANIALSVLQNDEAFYISRSLPTIEFTLSRSGYRWATDIVPTAYNATRKTLEFNPLTSQFTTSYYVGLDRLLGGLNPWLKNIALPGDSLRMAKGYSTDFHSWNQALWAYQLTGQAKWLQQAKKDADLFIQQKIYNNTSKVLSHVPFYNASFYAPWWDLLDLYETTKDKKYLKAAEYGAHFTIAGIRSYPKVEDSLQTIHKNNHYDGVTHIWWKGNEPYRLGFPRKNGDVKEKKVPEWLVSPVGLGLEQPSTYFTRVKDQTVRPVFMSSWAPHLLRLFQYEHKPIYETYARNAVIGRYTNYPGYYGTGFTDIPMSVDFPYKGPDVSSIYYHHIPPHIAFNLDYLISESIQRSNGNVVFPYSKQEGFVWFNNRVYGGGKGKIFGDQEATLWMHKGLVNIQNPGINYVTAISDKNFWILLSSEAESEQKVAVQWTDASAALKDGKALVYAQSDQSVSQDFKAAKIDVVVPAKGFKAISIPLKAAPVAKKYQPVKDGMKVIDLGAPWGRVFLFRIRSPFGWDTCYGFAETAPLNGYSVTVNCNNQMQEIRQYPYEWSFNKLAMGDDAKLELIFKSNDGKTKSKKIVLYGNE
;
A
#
# COMPACT_ATOMS: atom_id res chain seq x y z
N MET A 1 -47.89 -4.34 55.70
CA MET A 1 -49.04 -3.44 55.44
C MET A 1 -49.41 -3.58 53.97
N TYR A 2 -50.35 -4.47 53.59
CA TYR A 2 -51.83 -4.39 53.55
C TYR A 2 -52.27 -4.32 52.06
N GLN A 3 -52.61 -5.45 51.42
CA GLN A 3 -53.96 -6.04 51.22
C GLN A 3 -54.96 -5.09 50.52
N LYS A 4 -55.31 -5.36 49.25
CA LYS A 4 -56.51 -6.09 48.72
C LYS A 4 -57.82 -5.27 48.65
N THR A 5 -58.53 -5.37 47.51
CA THR A 5 -60.00 -5.61 47.27
C THR A 5 -60.54 -4.74 46.09
N ARG A 6 -60.91 -5.31 44.91
CA ARG A 6 -62.29 -5.52 44.32
C ARG A 6 -63.26 -4.33 44.49
N LEU A 7 -64.14 -3.87 43.56
CA LEU A 7 -65.05 -4.53 42.62
C LEU A 7 -65.84 -3.45 41.79
N CYS A 8 -66.63 -3.91 40.78
CA CYS A 8 -67.71 -3.28 39.98
C CYS A 8 -67.27 -2.78 38.58
N LEU A 9 -67.49 -3.44 37.44
CA LEU A 9 -68.48 -4.42 36.94
C LEU A 9 -69.93 -3.90 36.81
N LEU A 10 -70.38 -3.83 35.54
CA LEU A 10 -71.73 -3.61 34.98
C LEU A 10 -72.20 -2.13 35.00
N LEU A 11 -72.71 -1.49 33.94
CA LEU A 11 -73.25 -1.95 32.67
C LEU A 11 -73.50 -0.69 31.81
N THR A 12 -72.92 -0.60 30.61
CA THR A 12 -73.51 0.14 29.47
C THR A 12 -72.87 -0.36 28.19
N ALA A 13 -73.37 -1.51 27.74
CA ALA A 13 -73.24 -1.96 26.37
C ALA A 13 -74.22 -1.14 25.52
N PHE A 14 -73.69 -0.39 24.54
CA PHE A 14 -74.23 -0.14 23.19
C PHE A 14 -73.66 1.18 22.65
N LEU A 15 -72.54 1.11 21.91
CA LEU A 15 -72.42 1.64 20.54
C LEU A 15 -70.97 1.41 20.05
N PHE A 16 -70.84 1.06 18.77
CA PHE A 16 -69.63 0.70 18.03
C PHE A 16 -69.10 -0.74 18.17
N LEU A 17 -69.90 -1.66 17.62
CA LEU A 17 -69.37 -2.65 16.68
C LEU A 17 -68.77 -1.92 15.46
N THR A 18 -67.46 -1.74 15.45
CA THR A 18 -66.69 -1.70 14.21
C THR A 18 -65.66 -2.83 14.25
N THR A 19 -65.66 -3.59 13.17
CA THR A 19 -64.81 -4.73 12.88
C THR A 19 -63.33 -4.35 12.93
N GLY A 20 -62.72 -4.45 14.10
CA GLY A 20 -61.27 -4.60 14.23
C GLY A 20 -60.88 -5.98 13.71
N THR A 21 -60.86 -6.16 12.39
CA THR A 21 -60.00 -7.20 11.82
C THR A 21 -58.59 -6.89 12.31
N VAL A 22 -58.06 -7.74 13.18
CA VAL A 22 -56.62 -7.80 13.39
C VAL A 22 -56.07 -8.17 12.01
N ILE A 23 -55.65 -7.18 11.22
CA ILE A 23 -54.90 -7.41 10.00
C ILE A 23 -53.62 -8.07 10.49
N ALA A 24 -53.59 -9.41 10.41
CA ALA A 24 -52.44 -10.19 10.81
C ALA A 24 -51.26 -9.73 9.95
N GLN A 25 -50.32 -8.99 10.55
CA GLN A 25 -49.18 -8.39 9.84
C GLN A 25 -48.48 -9.46 8.99
N GLN A 26 -48.45 -9.27 7.68
CA GLN A 26 -47.85 -10.20 6.72
C GLN A 26 -46.32 -10.15 6.83
N GLU A 27 -45.67 -11.32 6.98
CA GLU A 27 -44.21 -11.38 7.12
C GLU A 27 -43.51 -11.13 5.78
N LYS A 28 -42.41 -10.38 5.86
CA LYS A 28 -41.51 -10.03 4.75
C LYS A 28 -40.08 -10.28 5.21
N SER A 29 -39.35 -11.13 4.51
CA SER A 29 -38.00 -11.51 4.90
C SER A 29 -37.08 -11.59 3.68
N LEU A 30 -35.96 -10.87 3.74
CA LEU A 30 -34.92 -10.83 2.72
C LEU A 30 -33.68 -11.60 3.21
N LEU A 31 -33.18 -12.54 2.41
CA LEU A 31 -31.91 -13.22 2.66
C LEU A 31 -30.94 -12.86 1.53
N LEU A 32 -29.71 -12.46 1.84
CA LEU A 32 -28.70 -12.24 0.80
C LEU A 32 -28.08 -13.57 0.39
N GLY A 33 -27.75 -13.73 -0.90
CA GLY A 33 -27.04 -14.93 -1.37
C GLY A 33 -25.71 -15.12 -0.65
N THR A 34 -25.01 -14.03 -0.34
CA THR A 34 -23.72 -14.05 0.37
C THR A 34 -23.80 -14.49 1.83
N ASP A 35 -25.00 -14.46 2.43
CA ASP A 35 -25.27 -14.89 3.81
C ASP A 35 -25.48 -16.42 3.92
N PHE A 36 -25.48 -17.18 2.80
CA PHE A 36 -25.51 -18.65 2.88
C PHE A 36 -24.35 -19.17 3.72
N GLN A 37 -24.66 -19.96 4.76
CA GLN A 37 -23.65 -20.46 5.70
C GLN A 37 -22.68 -21.43 5.03
N PHE A 38 -23.21 -22.45 4.35
CA PHE A 38 -22.41 -23.44 3.63
C PHE A 38 -22.50 -23.14 2.15
N LYS A 39 -21.39 -22.77 1.52
CA LYS A 39 -21.41 -22.26 0.15
C LYS A 39 -21.17 -23.34 -0.90
N GLY A 40 -20.78 -24.56 -0.51
CA GLY A 40 -20.37 -25.56 -1.50
C GLY A 40 -19.22 -25.02 -2.36
N LYS A 41 -19.34 -25.13 -3.68
CA LYS A 41 -18.41 -24.51 -4.64
C LYS A 41 -18.78 -23.07 -5.03
N TRP A 42 -19.82 -22.50 -4.43
CA TRP A 42 -20.14 -21.09 -4.60
C TRP A 42 -19.16 -20.21 -3.82
N PHE A 43 -18.89 -19.00 -4.32
CA PHE A 43 -18.04 -18.02 -3.64
C PHE A 43 -18.62 -16.62 -3.73
N ASN A 44 -18.20 -15.77 -2.79
CA ASN A 44 -18.59 -14.37 -2.78
C ASN A 44 -17.83 -13.60 -3.88
N GLU A 45 -18.57 -12.87 -4.69
CA GLU A 45 -18.02 -11.93 -5.67
C GLU A 45 -18.40 -10.51 -5.26
N VAL A 46 -17.42 -9.62 -5.17
CA VAL A 46 -17.67 -8.18 -5.01
C VAL A 46 -18.31 -7.66 -6.29
N ASN A 47 -19.52 -7.13 -6.17
CA ASN A 47 -20.29 -6.63 -7.30
C ASN A 47 -21.08 -5.40 -6.86
N LYS A 48 -20.66 -4.22 -7.31
CA LYS A 48 -21.19 -2.92 -6.84
C LYS A 48 -22.71 -2.77 -7.07
N ASP A 49 -23.24 -3.43 -8.09
CA ASP A 49 -24.66 -3.38 -8.47
C ASP A 49 -25.53 -4.40 -7.71
N GLY A 50 -24.89 -5.31 -6.97
CA GLY A 50 -25.56 -6.19 -6.02
C GLY A 50 -26.25 -5.40 -4.91
N ILE A 51 -27.33 -5.94 -4.35
CA ILE A 51 -28.11 -5.24 -3.32
C ILE A 51 -27.30 -5.04 -2.02
N SER A 52 -26.22 -5.78 -1.82
CA SER A 52 -25.28 -5.58 -0.71
C SER A 52 -23.87 -5.19 -1.14
N GLY A 53 -23.64 -4.95 -2.44
CA GLY A 53 -22.31 -4.76 -2.99
C GLY A 53 -21.52 -6.07 -3.21
N SER A 54 -22.15 -7.23 -3.01
CA SER A 54 -21.60 -8.54 -3.30
C SER A 54 -22.70 -9.55 -3.60
N ILE A 55 -22.37 -10.59 -4.35
CA ILE A 55 -23.29 -11.67 -4.74
C ILE A 55 -22.63 -13.04 -4.52
N LEU A 56 -23.45 -14.09 -4.48
CA LEU A 56 -22.96 -15.47 -4.49
C LEU A 56 -22.89 -15.98 -5.93
N ARG A 57 -21.72 -16.50 -6.33
CA ARG A 57 -21.39 -16.86 -7.71
C ARG A 57 -20.86 -18.30 -7.82
N PHE A 58 -21.23 -18.98 -8.90
CA PHE A 58 -20.70 -20.29 -9.32
C PHE A 58 -20.03 -20.20 -10.71
N LEU A 59 -18.89 -20.86 -10.95
CA LEU A 59 -18.12 -20.71 -12.20
C LEU A 59 -18.54 -21.59 -13.37
N GLU A 60 -19.11 -22.77 -13.15
CA GLU A 60 -19.40 -23.72 -14.23
C GLU A 60 -20.82 -24.28 -14.11
N GLY A 61 -21.20 -25.25 -14.93
CA GLY A 61 -22.42 -26.02 -14.75
C GLY A 61 -22.10 -27.34 -14.07
N GLU A 62 -22.67 -27.59 -12.89
CA GLU A 62 -22.41 -28.79 -12.10
C GLU A 62 -23.71 -29.22 -11.41
N GLN A 63 -24.07 -30.49 -11.52
CA GLN A 63 -25.28 -31.07 -10.91
C GLN A 63 -24.98 -31.90 -9.67
N ASP A 64 -23.74 -31.87 -9.16
CA ASP A 64 -23.40 -32.54 -7.92
C ASP A 64 -24.04 -31.80 -6.73
N SER A 65 -24.88 -32.53 -6.02
CA SER A 65 -25.50 -32.14 -4.76
C SER A 65 -24.52 -31.63 -3.69
N THR A 66 -23.25 -32.05 -3.71
CA THR A 66 -22.23 -31.57 -2.76
C THR A 66 -21.70 -30.18 -3.10
N SER A 67 -21.92 -29.71 -4.33
CA SER A 67 -21.50 -28.38 -4.80
C SER A 67 -22.47 -27.26 -4.41
N ASP A 68 -23.66 -27.61 -3.94
CA ASP A 68 -24.74 -26.68 -3.62
C ASP A 68 -24.42 -25.79 -2.41
N ALA A 69 -25.04 -24.60 -2.39
CA ALA A 69 -25.04 -23.77 -1.19
C ALA A 69 -26.25 -24.11 -0.32
N LEU A 70 -26.04 -24.28 0.98
CA LEU A 70 -27.05 -24.59 1.98
C LEU A 70 -27.05 -23.56 3.12
N THR A 71 -28.23 -23.22 3.61
CA THR A 71 -28.38 -22.41 4.82
C THR A 71 -29.73 -22.68 5.47
N VAL A 72 -29.86 -22.40 6.77
CA VAL A 72 -31.13 -22.55 7.49
C VAL A 72 -31.67 -21.17 7.80
N MET A 73 -32.94 -20.93 7.53
CA MET A 73 -33.61 -19.67 7.80
C MET A 73 -34.79 -19.90 8.73
N ASN A 74 -34.93 -19.08 9.76
CA ASN A 74 -36.11 -19.10 10.59
C ASN A 74 -37.28 -18.41 9.88
N ILE A 75 -38.48 -18.98 9.92
CA ILE A 75 -39.73 -18.35 9.47
C ILE A 75 -40.52 -17.93 10.71
N GLY A 76 -40.81 -16.63 10.84
CA GLY A 76 -41.42 -16.07 12.04
C GLY A 76 -42.95 -16.24 12.12
N LYS A 77 -43.59 -16.63 11.02
CA LYS A 77 -45.03 -16.81 10.93
C LYS A 77 -45.40 -17.84 9.87
N ALA A 78 -46.25 -18.79 10.25
CA ALA A 78 -46.77 -19.78 9.31
C ALA A 78 -47.63 -19.12 8.20
N GLY A 79 -47.59 -19.68 6.99
CA GLY A 79 -48.46 -19.29 5.88
C GLY A 79 -47.82 -19.51 4.50
N ARG A 80 -48.52 -19.06 3.46
CA ARG A 80 -48.07 -19.17 2.06
C ARG A 80 -47.21 -17.97 1.68
N TYR A 81 -45.97 -18.21 1.27
CA TYR A 81 -45.03 -17.16 0.84
C TYR A 81 -44.86 -17.18 -0.67
N ALA A 82 -44.93 -16.01 -1.31
CA ALA A 82 -44.35 -15.79 -2.63
C ALA A 82 -42.84 -15.61 -2.49
N ILE A 83 -42.09 -16.30 -3.35
CA ILE A 83 -40.62 -16.33 -3.29
C ILE A 83 -40.04 -15.75 -4.56
N TRP A 84 -39.18 -14.76 -4.40
CA TRP A 84 -38.49 -14.05 -5.46
C TRP A 84 -36.98 -14.16 -5.30
N ILE A 85 -36.24 -14.18 -6.40
CA ILE A 85 -34.78 -14.09 -6.39
C ILE A 85 -34.31 -12.95 -7.30
N ARG A 86 -33.33 -12.18 -6.83
CA ARG A 86 -32.64 -11.16 -7.60
C ARG A 86 -31.38 -11.75 -8.23
N THR A 87 -31.23 -11.60 -9.54
CA THR A 87 -30.08 -12.09 -10.31
C THR A 87 -29.62 -11.06 -11.33
N PRO A 88 -28.33 -11.01 -11.69
CA PRO A 88 -27.86 -10.29 -12.87
C PRO A 88 -28.00 -11.11 -14.15
N ASP A 89 -28.24 -10.45 -15.27
CA ASP A 89 -28.12 -10.99 -16.63
C ASP A 89 -27.46 -9.98 -17.58
N PHE A 90 -27.04 -10.45 -18.76
CA PHE A 90 -26.11 -9.70 -19.63
C PHE A 90 -26.51 -9.77 -21.12
N ASP A 91 -26.31 -8.68 -21.85
CA ASP A 91 -26.60 -8.58 -23.30
C ASP A 91 -25.85 -9.61 -24.16
N THR A 92 -24.62 -9.93 -23.78
CA THR A 92 -23.74 -10.76 -24.60
C THR A 92 -24.13 -12.24 -24.62
N ARG A 93 -24.85 -12.74 -23.59
CA ARG A 93 -25.33 -14.13 -23.49
C ARG A 93 -26.56 -14.24 -22.57
N PRO A 94 -27.69 -13.60 -22.86
CA PRO A 94 -28.81 -13.54 -21.93
C PRO A 94 -29.37 -14.92 -21.59
N ARG A 95 -30.01 -15.06 -20.42
CA ARG A 95 -30.72 -16.26 -19.95
C ARG A 95 -29.86 -17.52 -19.72
N THR A 96 -28.57 -17.37 -19.51
CA THR A 96 -27.63 -18.51 -19.41
C THR A 96 -27.18 -18.86 -17.99
N ARG A 97 -27.38 -17.98 -16.99
CA ARG A 97 -26.87 -18.15 -15.61
C ARG A 97 -27.85 -18.91 -14.70
N LEU A 98 -28.25 -20.09 -15.12
CA LEU A 98 -29.36 -20.81 -14.52
C LEU A 98 -28.96 -21.51 -13.20
N PHE A 99 -29.77 -21.30 -12.17
CA PHE A 99 -29.71 -22.02 -10.89
C PHE A 99 -31.13 -22.14 -10.30
N GLN A 100 -31.31 -22.90 -9.23
CA GLN A 100 -32.63 -23.16 -8.66
C GLN A 100 -32.58 -23.17 -7.14
N LEU A 101 -33.63 -22.64 -6.49
CA LEU A 101 -33.78 -22.66 -5.04
C LEU A 101 -34.75 -23.79 -4.63
N SER A 102 -34.33 -24.57 -3.63
CA SER A 102 -35.21 -25.39 -2.82
C SER A 102 -35.46 -24.72 -1.47
N VAL A 103 -36.71 -24.77 -1.01
CA VAL A 103 -37.17 -24.28 0.30
C VAL A 103 -37.86 -25.45 1.01
N GLY A 104 -37.20 -26.02 2.01
CA GLY A 104 -37.56 -27.31 2.56
C GLY A 104 -37.62 -28.37 1.45
N ASN A 105 -38.77 -29.03 1.32
CA ASN A 105 -39.00 -30.04 0.28
C ASN A 105 -39.53 -29.45 -1.05
N VAL A 106 -39.79 -28.14 -1.12
CA VAL A 106 -40.34 -27.48 -2.32
C VAL A 106 -39.21 -27.01 -3.22
N ARG A 107 -39.17 -27.50 -4.47
CA ARG A 107 -38.20 -27.08 -5.50
C ARG A 107 -38.86 -26.07 -6.45
N LEU A 108 -38.36 -24.84 -6.49
CA LEU A 108 -38.99 -23.71 -7.21
C LEU A 108 -38.57 -23.65 -8.69
N ARG A 109 -39.09 -22.70 -9.48
CA ARG A 109 -38.60 -22.47 -10.86
C ARG A 109 -37.13 -22.02 -10.88
N LYS A 110 -36.43 -22.27 -11.99
CA LYS A 110 -35.05 -21.81 -12.19
C LYS A 110 -35.00 -20.28 -12.26
N ALA A 111 -33.99 -19.69 -11.65
CA ALA A 111 -33.64 -18.27 -11.70
C ALA A 111 -32.47 -18.01 -12.66
N GLY A 112 -32.18 -16.74 -12.94
CA GLY A 112 -31.09 -16.30 -13.82
C GLY A 112 -31.45 -16.36 -15.31
N GLY A 113 -32.75 -16.41 -15.61
CA GLY A 113 -33.33 -16.66 -16.94
C GLY A 113 -34.13 -15.49 -17.52
N HIS A 114 -34.12 -14.31 -16.87
CA HIS A 114 -35.03 -13.21 -17.22
C HIS A 114 -34.72 -12.50 -18.55
N GLY A 115 -33.47 -12.53 -19.02
CA GLY A 115 -33.09 -11.97 -20.32
C GLY A 115 -33.10 -10.44 -20.40
N LYS A 116 -33.01 -9.76 -19.25
CA LYS A 116 -32.89 -8.28 -19.16
C LYS A 116 -31.49 -7.93 -18.67
N PRO A 117 -30.73 -7.06 -19.35
CA PRO A 117 -29.40 -6.64 -18.87
C PRO A 117 -29.48 -6.00 -17.50
N GLY A 118 -28.51 -6.30 -16.63
CA GLY A 118 -28.49 -5.84 -15.25
C GLY A 118 -29.30 -6.76 -14.33
N TYR A 119 -29.75 -6.22 -13.19
CA TYR A 119 -30.39 -7.01 -12.15
C TYR A 119 -31.91 -6.93 -12.21
N ALA A 120 -32.58 -8.06 -12.06
CA ALA A 120 -34.04 -8.13 -11.93
C ALA A 120 -34.47 -9.13 -10.85
N TRP A 121 -35.64 -8.91 -10.26
CA TRP A 121 -36.30 -9.88 -9.40
C TRP A 121 -37.22 -10.79 -10.22
N GLU A 122 -37.02 -12.10 -10.11
CA GLU A 122 -37.86 -13.13 -10.73
C GLU A 122 -38.71 -13.85 -9.68
N ARG A 123 -40.03 -13.93 -9.90
CA ARG A 123 -40.92 -14.73 -9.04
C ARG A 123 -40.76 -16.20 -9.40
N LEU A 124 -40.24 -17.00 -8.47
CA LEU A 124 -39.94 -18.41 -8.75
C LEU A 124 -41.10 -19.34 -8.38
N GLY A 125 -42.00 -18.90 -7.51
CA GLY A 125 -43.15 -19.68 -7.08
C GLY A 125 -43.63 -19.28 -5.69
N SER A 126 -44.29 -20.22 -5.01
CA SER A 126 -44.73 -20.08 -3.63
C SER A 126 -44.47 -21.36 -2.84
N ALA A 127 -44.29 -21.23 -1.53
CA ALA A 127 -44.18 -22.35 -0.60
C ALA A 127 -45.05 -22.08 0.65
N ASP A 128 -45.70 -23.13 1.15
CA ASP A 128 -46.43 -23.10 2.43
C ASP A 128 -45.43 -23.44 3.54
N LEU A 129 -45.14 -22.47 4.41
CA LEU A 129 -44.10 -22.57 5.44
C LEU A 129 -44.73 -22.52 6.84
N GLN A 130 -44.17 -23.29 7.77
CA GLN A 130 -44.54 -23.25 9.19
C GLN A 130 -43.66 -22.24 9.93
N GLU A 131 -44.12 -21.76 11.09
CA GLU A 131 -43.32 -20.94 12.01
C GLU A 131 -42.22 -21.81 12.65
N SER A 132 -41.13 -21.98 11.91
CA SER A 132 -40.04 -22.91 12.21
C SER A 132 -38.83 -22.60 11.34
N ASP A 133 -37.72 -23.28 11.61
CA ASP A 133 -36.56 -23.24 10.74
C ASP A 133 -36.81 -24.03 9.46
N VAL A 134 -36.35 -23.50 8.32
CA VAL A 134 -36.45 -24.13 7.00
C VAL A 134 -35.07 -24.18 6.34
N LEU A 135 -34.75 -25.33 5.74
CA LEU A 135 -33.54 -25.50 4.95
C LEU A 135 -33.71 -24.85 3.58
N LEU A 136 -32.76 -24.01 3.21
CA LEU A 136 -32.65 -23.42 1.88
C LEU A 136 -31.45 -24.03 1.15
N ARG A 137 -31.63 -24.32 -0.14
CA ARG A 137 -30.59 -24.94 -0.96
C ARG A 137 -30.55 -24.37 -2.38
N LEU A 138 -29.39 -23.91 -2.82
CA LEU A 138 -29.15 -23.41 -4.18
C LEU A 138 -28.46 -24.48 -5.02
N HIS A 139 -29.18 -24.95 -6.02
CA HIS A 139 -28.71 -25.91 -7.03
C HIS A 139 -28.18 -25.14 -8.23
N ASN A 140 -26.89 -25.29 -8.54
CA ASN A 140 -26.34 -24.69 -9.73
C ASN A 140 -26.66 -25.54 -10.97
N PHE A 141 -26.88 -24.91 -12.13
CA PHE A 141 -26.96 -25.62 -13.42
C PHE A 141 -25.97 -25.07 -14.42
N ASN A 142 -25.76 -23.75 -14.42
CA ASN A 142 -24.81 -23.10 -15.31
C ASN A 142 -24.51 -21.69 -14.83
N PHE A 143 -23.28 -21.39 -14.39
CA PHE A 143 -22.82 -20.05 -13.99
C PHE A 143 -23.77 -19.29 -13.03
N GLY A 144 -24.38 -19.96 -12.04
CA GLY A 144 -25.38 -19.36 -11.15
C GLY A 144 -24.93 -18.07 -10.45
N ARG A 145 -25.84 -17.10 -10.28
CA ARG A 145 -25.60 -15.81 -9.62
C ARG A 145 -26.77 -15.44 -8.72
N CYS A 146 -26.60 -15.54 -7.41
CA CYS A 146 -27.63 -15.19 -6.44
C CYS A 146 -27.24 -13.91 -5.67
N ASP A 147 -28.01 -12.84 -5.85
CA ASP A 147 -27.84 -11.60 -5.08
C ASP A 147 -28.65 -11.63 -3.79
N ALA A 148 -29.96 -11.83 -3.90
CA ALA A 148 -30.86 -11.92 -2.75
C ALA A 148 -32.13 -12.73 -3.05
N ILE A 149 -32.78 -13.19 -1.98
CA ILE A 149 -33.99 -14.00 -1.96
C ILE A 149 -35.01 -13.30 -1.06
N LEU A 150 -36.21 -13.02 -1.59
CA LEU A 150 -37.30 -12.40 -0.83
C LEU A 150 -38.43 -13.39 -0.62
N PHE A 151 -38.87 -13.50 0.63
CA PHE A 151 -40.06 -14.20 1.08
C PHE A 151 -41.11 -13.17 1.48
N THR A 152 -42.31 -13.22 0.89
CA THR A 152 -43.41 -12.32 1.26
C THR A 152 -44.74 -13.04 1.30
N GLN A 153 -45.53 -12.85 2.37
CA GLN A 153 -46.93 -13.28 2.42
C GLN A 153 -47.87 -12.27 1.73
N ASP A 154 -47.37 -11.07 1.45
CA ASP A 154 -48.10 -10.01 0.77
C ASP A 154 -48.06 -10.23 -0.75
N SER A 155 -49.19 -10.61 -1.33
CA SER A 155 -49.33 -10.85 -2.77
C SER A 155 -49.32 -9.58 -3.62
N THR A 156 -49.42 -8.40 -2.99
CA THR A 156 -49.36 -7.10 -3.70
C THR A 156 -47.93 -6.62 -3.92
N ILE A 157 -46.94 -7.23 -3.25
CA ILE A 157 -45.53 -6.84 -3.37
C ILE A 157 -44.90 -7.36 -4.67
N ASN A 158 -44.41 -6.42 -5.47
CA ASN A 158 -43.43 -6.67 -6.52
C ASN A 158 -42.09 -6.00 -6.13
N PRO A 159 -41.04 -6.78 -5.80
CA PRO A 159 -39.78 -6.20 -5.35
C PRO A 159 -39.00 -5.43 -6.42
N ASN A 160 -39.41 -5.49 -7.70
CA ASN A 160 -38.84 -4.63 -8.74
C ASN A 160 -39.23 -3.15 -8.56
N ASP A 161 -40.32 -2.87 -7.85
CA ASP A 161 -40.86 -1.52 -7.66
C ASP A 161 -40.49 -0.91 -6.30
N ILE A 162 -39.62 -1.58 -5.53
CA ILE A 162 -39.24 -1.21 -4.16
C ILE A 162 -37.77 -0.79 -4.12
N ASP A 163 -37.48 0.30 -3.42
CA ASP A 163 -36.12 0.78 -3.28
C ASP A 163 -35.24 -0.15 -2.43
N LYS A 164 -33.94 -0.09 -2.69
CA LYS A 164 -32.90 -0.91 -2.06
C LYS A 164 -32.87 -0.79 -0.54
N LYS A 165 -33.07 0.41 0.02
CA LYS A 165 -32.99 0.64 1.47
C LYS A 165 -34.15 -0.04 2.19
N THR A 166 -35.35 0.05 1.61
CA THR A 166 -36.54 -0.63 2.14
C THR A 166 -36.38 -2.15 2.11
N LEU A 167 -35.94 -2.72 0.98
CA LEU A 167 -35.69 -4.17 0.88
C LEU A 167 -34.66 -4.64 1.93
N LEU A 168 -33.55 -3.91 2.09
CA LEU A 168 -32.52 -4.24 3.08
C LEU A 168 -33.01 -4.13 4.53
N SER A 169 -34.05 -3.33 4.82
CA SER A 169 -34.66 -3.29 6.15
C SER A 169 -35.38 -4.58 6.53
N TRP A 170 -35.69 -5.44 5.54
CA TRP A 170 -36.28 -6.76 5.76
C TRP A 170 -35.23 -7.87 5.85
N LYS A 171 -33.94 -7.53 5.87
CA LYS A 171 -32.86 -8.51 5.93
C LYS A 171 -32.99 -9.38 7.20
N LYS A 172 -32.97 -10.70 7.01
CA LYS A 172 -32.91 -11.71 8.07
C LYS A 172 -31.63 -12.52 7.91
N LEU A 173 -30.91 -12.71 9.02
CA LEU A 173 -29.72 -13.58 9.03
C LEU A 173 -30.13 -15.05 9.13
N PRO A 174 -29.37 -15.97 8.53
CA PRO A 174 -29.60 -17.40 8.72
C PRO A 174 -29.39 -17.85 10.18
N VAL A 175 -30.02 -18.96 10.52
CA VAL A 175 -29.80 -19.68 11.77
C VAL A 175 -28.53 -20.50 11.63
N MET A 176 -27.52 -20.20 12.45
CA MET A 176 -26.24 -20.89 12.42
C MET A 176 -26.39 -22.36 12.78
N GLN A 177 -25.92 -23.23 11.89
CA GLN A 177 -25.88 -24.67 12.10
C GLN A 177 -24.49 -25.11 12.57
N GLU A 178 -24.43 -25.96 13.57
CA GLU A 178 -23.18 -26.59 14.00
C GLU A 178 -22.76 -27.69 13.01
N THR A 179 -21.47 -27.70 12.64
CA THR A 179 -20.91 -28.77 11.82
C THR A 179 -20.25 -29.83 12.68
N LEU A 180 -20.52 -31.09 12.35
CA LEU A 180 -19.90 -32.28 12.92
C LEU A 180 -18.97 -32.92 11.87
N THR A 181 -17.90 -33.58 12.33
CA THR A 181 -16.96 -34.31 11.48
C THR A 181 -16.99 -35.79 11.84
N ALA A 182 -17.06 -36.67 10.83
CA ALA A 182 -17.16 -38.12 11.06
C ALA A 182 -15.79 -38.80 11.23
N GLU A 183 -14.70 -38.18 10.75
CA GLU A 183 -13.34 -38.74 10.78
C GLU A 183 -12.55 -38.27 12.01
N LYS A 184 -11.82 -39.20 12.65
CA LYS A 184 -10.82 -38.84 13.67
C LYS A 184 -9.66 -38.14 12.98
N LYS A 185 -9.14 -37.07 13.59
CA LYS A 185 -7.93 -36.38 13.08
C LYS A 185 -6.78 -37.39 12.93
N ASN A 186 -6.06 -37.30 11.82
CA ASN A 186 -4.91 -38.18 11.52
C ASN A 186 -3.61 -37.74 12.22
N THR A 187 -3.73 -36.98 13.30
CA THR A 187 -2.60 -36.40 14.05
C THR A 187 -2.68 -36.82 15.52
N SER A 188 -1.52 -36.88 16.16
CA SER A 188 -1.34 -37.27 17.56
C SER A 188 -1.50 -36.04 18.49
N PRO A 189 -1.95 -36.22 19.75
CA PRO A 189 -1.91 -35.15 20.75
C PRO A 189 -0.48 -34.68 21.03
N ALA A 190 -0.31 -33.44 21.53
CA ALA A 190 0.99 -32.90 21.90
C ALA A 190 1.68 -33.74 22.98
N LEU A 191 2.94 -34.12 22.73
CA LEU A 191 3.73 -34.85 23.72
C LEU A 191 4.10 -33.93 24.89
N GLN A 192 3.78 -34.38 26.11
CA GLN A 192 4.19 -33.73 27.36
C GLN A 192 5.63 -34.10 27.68
N LEU A 193 6.44 -33.12 28.07
CA LEU A 193 7.85 -33.24 28.39
C LEU A 193 8.06 -33.19 29.91
N SER A 194 8.98 -34.00 30.40
CA SER A 194 9.44 -33.99 31.79
C SER A 194 10.91 -33.60 31.87
N LYS A 195 11.31 -32.99 33.00
CA LYS A 195 12.73 -32.74 33.32
C LYS A 195 13.55 -34.04 33.42
N THR A 196 12.88 -35.17 33.64
CA THR A 196 13.50 -36.50 33.73
C THR A 196 13.63 -37.20 32.38
N ASP A 197 13.10 -36.62 31.29
CA ASP A 197 13.15 -37.24 29.97
C ASP A 197 14.59 -37.33 29.46
N LYS A 198 14.93 -38.49 28.89
CA LYS A 198 16.29 -38.77 28.43
C LYS A 198 16.56 -38.09 27.09
N VAL A 199 17.58 -37.24 27.04
CA VAL A 199 18.14 -36.71 25.78
C VAL A 199 18.82 -37.84 25.01
N ILE A 200 18.41 -38.04 23.76
CA ILE A 200 18.99 -39.04 22.85
C ILE A 200 19.88 -38.44 21.76
N ALA A 201 19.65 -37.17 21.40
CA ALA A 201 20.52 -36.38 20.53
C ALA A 201 20.39 -34.90 20.90
N GLY A 202 21.48 -34.15 20.80
CA GLY A 202 21.50 -32.73 21.14
C GLY A 202 22.63 -31.98 20.47
N ILE A 203 22.35 -30.75 20.03
CA ILE A 203 23.31 -29.79 19.47
C ILE A 203 23.07 -28.42 20.10
N GLU A 204 24.12 -27.61 20.21
CA GLU A 204 24.02 -26.22 20.68
C GLU A 204 25.09 -25.34 20.04
N ASN A 205 24.76 -24.06 19.88
CA ASN A 205 25.71 -23.00 19.58
C ASN A 205 25.65 -21.92 20.69
N GLU A 206 26.10 -20.70 20.41
CA GLU A 206 26.15 -19.62 21.40
C GLU A 206 24.75 -19.14 21.84
N ALA A 207 23.71 -19.36 21.02
CA ALA A 207 22.40 -18.76 21.18
C ALA A 207 21.23 -19.76 21.25
N VAL A 208 21.35 -20.93 20.61
CA VAL A 208 20.28 -21.91 20.44
C VAL A 208 20.77 -23.30 20.82
N ARG A 209 19.92 -24.08 21.46
CA ARG A 209 20.10 -25.50 21.74
C ARG A 209 18.90 -26.27 21.24
N VAL A 210 19.14 -27.36 20.53
CA VAL A 210 18.11 -28.29 20.04
C VAL A 210 18.39 -29.68 20.59
N GLN A 211 17.38 -30.31 21.18
CA GLN A 211 17.48 -31.64 21.78
C GLN A 211 16.29 -32.50 21.39
N PHE A 212 16.58 -33.75 20.99
CA PHE A 212 15.57 -34.79 20.85
C PHE A 212 15.58 -35.67 22.09
N ILE A 213 14.41 -35.87 22.69
CA ILE A 213 14.23 -36.55 23.98
C ILE A 213 13.23 -37.71 23.87
N ARG A 214 13.43 -38.75 24.68
CA ARG A 214 12.51 -39.89 24.80
C ARG A 214 11.45 -39.61 25.86
N THR A 215 10.18 -39.59 25.46
CA THR A 215 9.05 -39.16 26.29
C THR A 215 7.78 -39.98 26.01
N GLY A 216 6.65 -39.56 26.57
CA GLY A 216 5.36 -40.23 26.48
C GLY A 216 5.28 -41.53 27.29
N ALA A 217 4.20 -42.29 27.11
CA ALA A 217 4.03 -43.58 27.78
C ALA A 217 5.19 -44.53 27.46
N ASP A 218 5.78 -45.12 28.49
CA ASP A 218 6.96 -46.01 28.43
C ASP A 218 8.22 -45.39 27.77
N HIS A 219 8.33 -44.07 27.65
CA HIS A 219 9.45 -43.38 26.97
C HIS A 219 9.67 -43.86 25.52
N LYS A 220 8.60 -44.29 24.83
CA LYS A 220 8.68 -44.80 23.44
C LYS A 220 8.61 -43.70 22.38
N ALA A 221 8.04 -42.54 22.69
CA ALA A 221 7.94 -41.43 21.74
C ALA A 221 9.22 -40.59 21.73
N ILE A 222 9.46 -39.86 20.64
CA ILE A 222 10.54 -38.89 20.52
C ILE A 222 9.92 -37.51 20.33
N ALA A 223 10.33 -36.54 21.12
CA ALA A 223 9.93 -35.15 21.01
C ALA A 223 11.15 -34.24 20.79
N CYS A 224 10.96 -33.13 20.09
CA CYS A 224 11.98 -32.09 19.96
C CYS A 224 11.74 -30.99 21.00
N LYS A 225 12.83 -30.54 21.62
CA LYS A 225 12.90 -29.45 22.58
C LYS A 225 13.97 -28.44 22.12
N THR A 226 13.64 -27.16 22.16
CA THR A 226 14.47 -26.03 21.76
C THR A 226 14.59 -25.04 22.90
N GLU A 227 15.80 -24.59 23.18
CA GLU A 227 16.11 -23.57 24.19
C GLU A 227 16.91 -22.44 23.55
N ILE A 228 16.67 -21.21 24.00
CA ILE A 228 17.52 -20.06 23.66
C ILE A 228 18.35 -19.66 24.88
N LYS A 229 19.54 -19.11 24.62
CA LYS A 229 20.42 -18.59 25.65
C LYS A 229 20.10 -17.12 25.91
N LYS A 230 19.63 -16.82 27.12
CA LYS A 230 19.35 -15.46 27.58
C LYS A 230 20.03 -15.24 28.92
N ASP A 231 20.79 -14.15 29.03
CA ASP A 231 21.54 -13.80 30.25
C ASP A 231 22.40 -14.96 30.80
N GLY A 232 22.99 -15.74 29.89
CA GLY A 232 23.82 -16.92 30.22
C GLY A 232 23.05 -18.20 30.55
N VAL A 233 21.72 -18.16 30.62
CA VAL A 233 20.86 -19.28 31.01
C VAL A 233 20.09 -19.82 29.80
N TRP A 234 20.02 -21.15 29.68
CA TRP A 234 19.19 -21.83 28.67
C TRP A 234 17.73 -21.85 29.10
N GLN A 235 16.85 -21.39 28.24
CA GLN A 235 15.44 -21.20 28.54
C GLN A 235 14.56 -21.66 27.39
N GLN A 236 13.48 -22.38 27.71
CA GLN A 236 12.36 -22.58 26.79
C GLN A 236 11.42 -21.36 26.88
N ILE A 237 10.74 -21.05 25.77
CA ILE A 237 9.83 -19.90 25.69
C ILE A 237 8.52 -20.15 26.44
N SER A 238 7.99 -21.36 26.29
CA SER A 238 6.69 -21.73 26.86
C SER A 238 6.88 -22.56 28.12
N THR A 239 6.02 -22.33 29.09
CA THR A 239 5.94 -23.08 30.35
C THR A 239 5.12 -24.36 30.24
N ALA A 240 4.49 -24.61 29.09
CA ALA A 240 3.59 -25.74 28.90
C ALA A 240 4.30 -27.11 28.92
N ASN A 241 5.65 -27.14 28.90
CA ASN A 241 6.45 -28.36 28.85
C ASN A 241 5.92 -29.36 27.81
N ILE A 242 5.68 -28.93 26.58
CA ILE A 242 5.28 -29.79 25.46
C ILE A 242 6.34 -29.76 24.35
N GLU A 243 6.24 -30.69 23.39
CA GLU A 243 7.09 -30.70 22.20
C GLU A 243 7.01 -29.39 21.39
N ASP A 244 8.13 -28.98 20.80
CA ASP A 244 8.22 -27.69 20.10
C ASP A 244 7.87 -27.75 18.61
N HIS A 245 8.15 -28.85 17.90
CA HIS A 245 8.03 -28.87 16.44
C HIS A 245 7.26 -30.08 15.94
N ARG A 246 6.46 -29.89 14.89
CA ARG A 246 5.74 -30.97 14.21
C ARG A 246 5.95 -30.93 12.71
N VAL A 247 6.27 -32.08 12.12
CA VAL A 247 6.48 -32.25 10.69
C VAL A 247 5.29 -32.98 10.09
N PHE A 248 4.79 -32.49 8.97
CA PHE A 248 3.66 -33.07 8.23
C PHE A 248 4.04 -33.37 6.78
N LEU A 249 3.40 -34.38 6.23
CA LEU A 249 3.38 -34.69 4.80
C LEU A 249 1.93 -34.71 4.33
N ILE A 250 1.58 -33.79 3.43
CA ILE A 250 0.27 -33.75 2.77
C ILE A 250 0.44 -34.39 1.40
N SER A 251 -0.48 -35.27 1.02
CA SER A 251 -0.43 -35.95 -0.28
C SER A 251 -1.80 -36.07 -0.95
N THR A 252 -1.86 -35.99 -2.27
CA THR A 252 -3.10 -36.18 -3.03
C THR A 252 -2.82 -36.65 -4.47
N ASN A 253 -3.73 -37.43 -5.05
CA ASN A 253 -3.60 -37.93 -6.42
C ASN A 253 -3.98 -36.88 -7.47
N ALA A 254 -4.81 -35.91 -7.10
CA ALA A 254 -5.23 -34.82 -7.96
C ALA A 254 -5.55 -33.59 -7.12
N THR A 255 -5.07 -32.44 -7.56
CA THR A 255 -5.41 -31.16 -6.95
C THR A 255 -5.28 -30.05 -7.99
N ALA A 256 -6.15 -29.05 -7.87
CA ALA A 256 -6.05 -27.80 -8.62
C ALA A 256 -6.01 -26.69 -7.58
N ILE A 257 -4.88 -25.97 -7.53
CA ILE A 257 -4.77 -24.75 -6.75
C ILE A 257 -5.36 -23.60 -7.57
N GLN A 258 -6.19 -22.78 -6.93
CA GLN A 258 -6.84 -21.63 -7.57
C GLN A 258 -6.77 -20.38 -6.69
N PHE A 259 -6.90 -19.21 -7.32
CA PHE A 259 -6.77 -17.90 -6.65
C PHE A 259 -8.02 -17.02 -6.81
N ASN A 260 -9.17 -17.60 -7.15
CA ASN A 260 -10.44 -16.89 -7.29
C ASN A 260 -10.80 -16.07 -6.03
N LYS A 261 -10.43 -16.55 -4.83
CA LYS A 261 -10.62 -15.90 -3.52
C LYS A 261 -9.42 -15.06 -3.05
N TYR A 262 -8.54 -14.64 -3.97
CA TYR A 262 -7.23 -14.03 -3.70
C TYR A 262 -6.21 -15.01 -3.14
N TYR A 263 -6.48 -15.59 -1.97
CA TYR A 263 -5.66 -16.63 -1.35
C TYR A 263 -5.70 -17.94 -2.16
N PRO A 264 -4.66 -18.79 -2.05
CA PRO A 264 -4.71 -20.13 -2.60
C PRO A 264 -5.89 -20.90 -1.99
N ALA A 265 -6.64 -21.56 -2.86
CA ALA A 265 -7.72 -22.46 -2.50
C ALA A 265 -7.56 -23.79 -3.24
N TRP A 266 -8.00 -24.88 -2.63
CA TRP A 266 -7.97 -26.22 -3.21
C TRP A 266 -9.37 -26.81 -3.31
N ASP A 267 -9.64 -27.49 -4.43
CA ASP A 267 -10.88 -28.24 -4.60
C ASP A 267 -10.82 -29.50 -3.72
N SER A 268 -11.44 -29.45 -2.55
CA SER A 268 -11.61 -30.63 -1.71
C SER A 268 -12.45 -31.67 -2.44
N GLN A 269 -11.93 -32.89 -2.62
CA GLN A 269 -12.59 -33.89 -3.47
C GLN A 269 -13.94 -34.39 -2.91
N LYS A 270 -14.17 -34.31 -1.59
CA LYS A 270 -15.44 -34.65 -0.92
C LYS A 270 -15.63 -33.87 0.40
N PRO A 271 -16.88 -33.53 0.81
CA PRO A 271 -17.12 -32.91 2.11
C PRO A 271 -16.82 -33.88 3.25
N LYS A 272 -15.98 -33.48 4.22
CA LYS A 272 -15.66 -34.26 5.43
C LYS A 272 -16.56 -33.93 6.63
N ALA A 273 -17.31 -32.84 6.55
CA ALA A 273 -18.21 -32.38 7.58
C ALA A 273 -19.67 -32.53 7.18
N TYR A 274 -20.56 -32.52 8.18
CA TYR A 274 -22.00 -32.48 7.98
C TYR A 274 -22.67 -31.67 9.08
N PHE A 275 -23.86 -31.14 8.85
CA PHE A 275 -24.73 -30.66 9.93
C PHE A 275 -25.98 -31.53 10.01
N VAL A 276 -26.62 -31.56 11.18
CA VAL A 276 -27.87 -32.28 11.39
C VAL A 276 -29.01 -31.28 11.42
N PHE A 277 -30.00 -31.46 10.56
CA PHE A 277 -31.20 -30.64 10.54
C PHE A 277 -32.43 -31.52 10.42
N MET A 278 -33.35 -31.39 11.40
CA MET A 278 -34.54 -32.24 11.54
C MET A 278 -34.23 -33.75 11.44
N GLY A 279 -33.17 -34.19 12.13
CA GLY A 279 -32.72 -35.59 12.14
C GLY A 279 -31.97 -36.07 10.87
N ASN A 280 -31.92 -35.27 9.82
CA ASN A 280 -31.22 -35.60 8.57
C ASN A 280 -29.79 -35.03 8.57
N LYS A 281 -28.83 -35.82 8.06
CA LYS A 281 -27.44 -35.39 7.89
C LYS A 281 -27.25 -34.75 6.51
N TYR A 282 -26.69 -33.55 6.48
CA TYR A 282 -26.36 -32.83 5.25
C TYR A 282 -24.85 -32.64 5.17
N ALA A 283 -24.21 -33.33 4.22
CA ALA A 283 -22.77 -33.19 3.97
C ALA A 283 -22.47 -31.76 3.48
N VAL A 284 -21.48 -31.11 4.08
CA VAL A 284 -21.10 -29.73 3.78
C VAL A 284 -19.60 -29.52 3.90
N TYR A 285 -19.08 -28.56 3.13
CA TYR A 285 -17.74 -28.03 3.36
C TYR A 285 -17.81 -27.00 4.49
N GLN A 286 -16.93 -27.15 5.48
CA GLN A 286 -16.78 -26.13 6.51
C GLN A 286 -16.36 -24.81 5.85
N PRO A 287 -16.94 -23.66 6.25
CA PRO A 287 -16.51 -22.37 5.74
C PRO A 287 -14.99 -22.19 5.92
N GLY A 288 -14.28 -21.91 4.82
CA GLY A 288 -12.83 -21.72 4.81
C GLY A 288 -11.99 -23.01 4.67
N ALA A 289 -12.59 -24.21 4.67
CA ALA A 289 -11.85 -25.46 4.51
C ALA A 289 -11.08 -25.54 3.18
N ASP A 290 -11.55 -24.86 2.14
CA ASP A 290 -10.86 -24.79 0.86
C ASP A 290 -9.60 -23.89 0.90
N LEU A 291 -9.46 -23.05 1.93
CA LEU A 291 -8.28 -22.20 2.18
C LEU A 291 -7.28 -22.85 3.15
N ASP A 292 -7.67 -23.95 3.80
CA ASP A 292 -6.86 -24.65 4.79
C ASP A 292 -5.89 -25.62 4.08
N PRO A 293 -4.57 -25.36 4.13
CA PRO A 293 -3.60 -26.23 3.47
C PRO A 293 -3.52 -27.62 4.07
N PHE A 294 -3.90 -27.83 5.34
CA PHE A 294 -3.94 -29.14 5.96
C PHE A 294 -5.08 -30.02 5.44
N GLU A 295 -6.15 -29.40 4.94
CA GLU A 295 -7.31 -30.07 4.33
C GLU A 295 -7.21 -30.24 2.81
N ALA A 296 -6.18 -29.64 2.18
CA ALA A 296 -5.93 -29.69 0.74
C ALA A 296 -5.62 -31.10 0.19
N GLY A 297 -5.34 -32.07 1.08
CA GLY A 297 -5.06 -33.46 0.73
C GLY A 297 -5.15 -34.40 1.94
N ASN A 298 -4.54 -35.58 1.81
CA ASN A 298 -4.39 -36.52 2.91
C ASN A 298 -3.24 -36.07 3.82
N LEU A 299 -3.58 -35.55 4.99
CA LEU A 299 -2.64 -35.15 6.02
C LEU A 299 -2.03 -36.39 6.72
N SER A 300 -0.70 -36.45 6.74
CA SER A 300 0.07 -37.45 7.48
C SER A 300 1.06 -36.76 8.40
N GLU A 301 0.98 -37.04 9.70
CA GLU A 301 2.03 -36.66 10.64
C GLU A 301 3.29 -37.49 10.37
N ALA A 302 4.45 -36.83 10.34
CA ALA A 302 5.75 -37.49 10.26
C ALA A 302 6.25 -37.76 11.68
N ILE A 303 6.14 -39.01 12.13
CA ILE A 303 6.46 -39.43 13.49
C ILE A 303 7.95 -39.77 13.60
N PRO A 304 8.73 -39.12 14.48
CA PRO A 304 10.15 -39.44 14.66
C PRO A 304 10.33 -40.81 15.31
N ILE A 305 11.18 -41.65 14.69
CA ILE A 305 11.49 -43.01 15.18
C ILE A 305 12.93 -43.14 15.69
N THR A 306 13.86 -42.36 15.14
CA THR A 306 15.26 -42.29 15.58
C THR A 306 15.76 -40.86 15.48
N ALA A 307 16.63 -40.45 16.41
CA ALA A 307 17.38 -39.20 16.34
C ALA A 307 18.82 -39.45 16.79
N GLU A 308 19.79 -39.01 16.00
CA GLU A 308 21.23 -39.17 16.26
C GLU A 308 21.97 -37.85 15.96
N ALA A 309 22.87 -37.44 16.85
CA ALA A 309 23.79 -36.35 16.53
C ALA A 309 24.85 -36.89 15.56
N VAL A 310 24.89 -36.34 14.34
CA VAL A 310 25.85 -36.73 13.31
C VAL A 310 27.20 -36.09 13.60
N ASP A 311 27.17 -34.85 14.07
CA ASP A 311 28.32 -34.09 14.55
C ASP A 311 27.86 -33.04 15.60
N LYS A 312 28.72 -32.06 15.92
CA LYS A 312 28.41 -31.02 16.93
C LYS A 312 27.36 -30.00 16.49
N GLN A 313 27.06 -29.93 15.19
CA GLN A 313 26.17 -28.93 14.57
C GLN A 313 24.90 -29.56 14.00
N THR A 314 24.90 -30.85 13.65
CA THR A 314 23.77 -31.48 12.96
C THR A 314 23.21 -32.71 13.68
N ILE A 315 21.88 -32.72 13.85
CA ILE A 315 21.10 -33.91 14.25
C ILE A 315 20.38 -34.46 13.03
N LYS A 316 20.47 -35.78 12.83
CA LYS A 316 19.68 -36.53 11.85
C LYS A 316 18.53 -37.24 12.52
N VAL A 317 17.33 -37.06 11.99
CA VAL A 317 16.09 -37.66 12.49
C VAL A 317 15.43 -38.43 11.37
N GLN A 318 14.98 -39.65 11.66
CA GLN A 318 14.17 -40.44 10.73
C GLN A 318 12.71 -40.38 11.17
N TYR A 319 11.83 -40.13 10.21
CA TYR A 319 10.38 -40.09 10.42
C TYR A 319 9.68 -41.11 9.54
N VAL A 320 8.59 -41.66 10.07
CA VAL A 320 7.64 -42.49 9.33
C VAL A 320 6.31 -41.75 9.16
N THR A 321 5.67 -41.94 8.02
CA THR A 321 4.34 -41.37 7.74
C THR A 321 3.32 -42.49 7.55
N ARG A 322 2.03 -42.19 7.73
CA ARG A 322 0.94 -43.16 7.52
C ARG A 322 0.79 -43.61 6.07
N ASN A 323 1.24 -42.79 5.10
CA ASN A 323 1.20 -43.16 3.68
C ASN A 323 2.40 -44.03 3.25
N GLY A 324 3.28 -44.39 4.18
CA GLY A 324 4.45 -45.24 3.92
C GLY A 324 5.68 -44.51 3.38
N SER A 325 5.62 -43.18 3.22
CA SER A 325 6.80 -42.39 2.85
C SER A 325 7.77 -42.27 4.03
N ALA A 326 9.06 -42.19 3.73
CA ALA A 326 10.11 -42.03 4.75
C ALA A 326 10.72 -40.64 4.63
N ILE A 327 10.87 -39.93 5.76
CA ILE A 327 11.48 -38.59 5.78
C ILE A 327 12.74 -38.62 6.63
N THR A 328 13.83 -38.09 6.08
CA THR A 328 15.05 -37.75 6.83
C THR A 328 15.06 -36.26 7.10
N GLY A 329 15.07 -35.86 8.37
CA GLY A 329 15.29 -34.47 8.77
C GLY A 329 16.72 -34.25 9.24
N LEU A 330 17.36 -33.20 8.74
CA LEU A 330 18.68 -32.72 9.18
C LEU A 330 18.48 -31.37 9.86
N TRP A 331 18.67 -31.33 11.16
CA TRP A 331 18.53 -30.15 12.01
C TRP A 331 19.92 -29.58 12.27
N THR A 332 20.22 -28.39 11.76
CA THR A 332 21.57 -27.81 11.83
C THR A 332 21.57 -26.47 12.56
N LEU A 333 22.57 -26.29 13.43
CA LEU A 333 22.89 -25.01 14.07
C LEU A 333 24.27 -24.55 13.61
N HIS A 334 24.32 -23.45 12.87
CA HIS A 334 25.59 -22.85 12.47
C HIS A 334 26.14 -21.92 13.56
N PRO A 335 27.47 -21.78 13.69
CA PRO A 335 28.08 -20.83 14.62
C PRO A 335 27.58 -19.40 14.39
N GLY A 336 27.30 -18.68 15.48
CA GLY A 336 26.86 -17.28 15.42
C GLY A 336 25.40 -17.04 14.96
N GLN A 337 24.69 -18.07 14.50
CA GLN A 337 23.29 -17.95 14.10
C GLN A 337 22.32 -18.21 15.26
N GLN A 338 21.19 -17.50 15.27
CA GLN A 338 20.08 -17.62 16.22
C GLN A 338 18.88 -18.38 15.62
N HIS A 339 19.11 -19.20 14.60
CA HIS A 339 18.07 -19.99 13.94
C HIS A 339 18.56 -21.41 13.64
N ILE A 340 17.61 -22.29 13.34
CA ILE A 340 17.78 -23.68 12.94
C ILE A 340 17.61 -23.74 11.41
N ASP A 341 18.57 -24.33 10.71
CA ASP A 341 18.39 -24.79 9.31
C ASP A 341 17.89 -26.23 9.35
N LEU A 342 16.63 -26.43 8.95
CA LEU A 342 15.99 -27.74 8.84
C LEU A 342 15.89 -28.14 7.37
N ARG A 343 16.60 -29.19 6.97
CA ARG A 343 16.43 -29.85 5.67
C ARG A 343 15.62 -31.13 5.82
N LEU A 344 14.50 -31.24 5.12
CA LEU A 344 13.66 -32.44 5.05
C LEU A 344 13.80 -33.11 3.68
N ILE A 345 14.17 -34.39 3.70
CA ILE A 345 14.30 -35.22 2.51
C ILE A 345 13.28 -36.36 2.60
N CYS A 346 12.23 -36.31 1.78
CA CYS A 346 11.18 -37.31 1.74
C CYS A 346 11.35 -38.24 0.54
N LYS A 347 11.44 -39.56 0.79
CA LYS A 347 11.31 -40.58 -0.25
C LYS A 347 9.86 -40.99 -0.38
N VAL A 348 9.27 -40.64 -1.51
CA VAL A 348 7.85 -40.80 -1.78
C VAL A 348 7.46 -42.27 -1.96
N ALA A 349 6.41 -42.73 -1.27
CA ALA A 349 5.94 -44.11 -1.41
C ALA A 349 4.98 -44.34 -2.60
N GLN A 350 4.20 -43.33 -2.99
CA GLN A 350 3.14 -43.43 -4.01
C GLN A 350 3.20 -42.24 -4.98
N PRO A 351 2.85 -42.39 -6.27
CA PRO A 351 2.78 -41.24 -7.17
C PRO A 351 1.71 -40.25 -6.71
N GLY A 352 1.96 -38.95 -6.84
CA GLY A 352 1.00 -37.92 -6.44
C GLY A 352 1.61 -36.52 -6.30
N TYR A 353 0.80 -35.60 -5.77
CA TYR A 353 1.23 -34.27 -5.35
C TYR A 353 1.53 -34.29 -3.85
N TYR A 354 2.61 -33.63 -3.45
CA TYR A 354 3.13 -33.65 -2.08
C TYR A 354 3.50 -32.27 -1.57
N SER A 355 3.30 -32.04 -0.27
CA SER A 355 3.78 -30.85 0.44
C SER A 355 4.26 -31.25 1.82
N MET A 356 5.42 -30.76 2.24
CA MET A 356 5.91 -30.93 3.62
C MET A 356 5.61 -29.68 4.42
N GLY A 357 5.02 -29.85 5.60
CA GLY A 357 4.70 -28.77 6.54
C GLY A 357 5.56 -28.84 7.79
N ILE A 358 5.96 -27.69 8.31
CA ILE A 358 6.58 -27.55 9.64
C ILE A 358 5.75 -26.58 10.48
N GLU A 359 5.27 -27.06 11.60
CA GLU A 359 4.74 -26.20 12.67
C GLU A 359 5.88 -25.91 13.64
N ALA A 360 6.28 -24.64 13.72
CA ALA A 360 7.45 -24.21 14.45
C ALA A 360 7.10 -23.69 15.84
N PHE A 361 7.76 -24.24 16.87
CA PHE A 361 7.55 -23.92 18.29
C PHE A 361 6.14 -24.19 18.79
N GLN A 362 5.86 -23.95 20.07
CA GLN A 362 4.56 -24.26 20.66
C GLN A 362 3.49 -23.25 20.23
N PRO A 363 2.20 -23.66 20.17
CA PRO A 363 1.11 -22.73 19.91
C PRO A 363 0.95 -21.70 21.04
N VAL A 364 0.56 -20.48 20.67
CA VAL A 364 0.37 -19.34 21.57
C VAL A 364 -1.12 -19.11 21.82
N SER A 365 -1.49 -18.85 23.08
CA SER A 365 -2.88 -18.50 23.42
C SER A 365 -3.23 -17.05 23.04
N ASP A 366 -4.51 -16.75 22.84
CA ASP A 366 -4.96 -15.38 22.53
C ASP A 366 -4.59 -14.37 23.65
N GLN A 367 -4.50 -14.84 24.90
CA GLN A 367 -4.13 -14.03 26.06
C GLN A 367 -2.64 -13.65 26.05
N GLU A 368 -1.79 -14.58 25.63
CA GLU A 368 -0.33 -14.39 25.56
C GLU A 368 0.09 -13.69 24.26
N LEU A 369 -0.74 -13.69 23.22
CA LEU A 369 -0.43 -13.06 21.94
C LEU A 369 -0.11 -11.56 22.12
N GLU A 370 1.08 -11.14 21.69
CA GLU A 370 1.44 -9.75 21.53
C GLU A 370 1.07 -9.26 20.12
N SER A 371 1.63 -9.91 19.10
CA SER A 371 1.43 -9.57 17.69
C SER A 371 1.79 -10.73 16.76
N VAL A 372 1.42 -10.61 15.50
CA VAL A 372 1.81 -11.49 14.39
C VAL A 372 2.31 -10.67 13.21
N SER A 373 3.15 -11.29 12.36
CA SER A 373 3.55 -10.71 11.08
C SER A 373 3.66 -11.81 10.02
N MET A 374 2.84 -11.68 8.98
CA MET A 374 2.87 -12.40 7.71
C MET A 374 2.42 -11.40 6.64
N ALA A 375 3.35 -10.49 6.31
CA ALA A 375 3.08 -9.31 5.49
C ALA A 375 2.82 -9.67 4.01
N PRO A 376 1.96 -8.91 3.30
CA PRO A 376 1.31 -7.69 3.77
C PRO A 376 -0.03 -7.93 4.51
N MET A 377 -0.63 -9.12 4.43
CA MET A 377 -2.03 -9.30 4.83
C MET A 377 -2.28 -9.39 6.34
N PHE A 378 -1.36 -9.99 7.09
CA PHE A 378 -1.54 -10.26 8.52
C PHE A 378 -0.43 -9.57 9.33
N GLN A 379 -0.83 -8.56 10.10
CA GLN A 379 0.03 -7.74 10.95
C GLN A 379 -0.76 -7.37 12.21
N TYR A 380 -0.10 -6.93 13.28
CA TYR A 380 -0.75 -6.63 14.57
C TYR A 380 -1.36 -7.91 15.18
N LYS A 381 -2.67 -7.94 15.48
CA LYS A 381 -3.40 -9.14 15.89
C LYS A 381 -4.39 -9.61 14.82
N ARG A 382 -4.18 -9.21 13.56
CA ARG A 382 -5.04 -9.60 12.45
C ARG A 382 -4.76 -11.05 12.08
N LEU A 383 -5.70 -11.93 12.39
CA LEU A 383 -5.64 -13.36 12.12
C LEU A 383 -6.89 -13.79 11.34
N SER A 384 -6.73 -14.74 10.44
CA SER A 384 -7.85 -15.45 9.82
C SER A 384 -8.57 -16.34 10.84
N ASP A 385 -9.83 -16.65 10.55
CA ASP A 385 -10.66 -17.52 11.40
C ASP A 385 -10.12 -18.96 11.49
N GLY A 386 -9.45 -19.42 10.43
CA GLY A 386 -8.82 -20.73 10.28
C GLY A 386 -7.41 -20.65 9.67
N PRO A 387 -6.71 -21.78 9.51
CA PRO A 387 -5.52 -21.84 8.66
C PRO A 387 -5.82 -21.32 7.26
N GLN A 388 -5.01 -20.35 6.82
CA GLN A 388 -5.19 -19.68 5.54
C GLN A 388 -3.82 -19.34 4.98
N MET A 389 -3.48 -19.92 3.83
CA MET A 389 -2.13 -19.83 3.27
C MET A 389 -1.86 -18.48 2.59
N MET A 390 -0.66 -17.93 2.81
CA MET A 390 -0.02 -17.00 1.90
C MET A 390 1.16 -17.68 1.21
N ILE A 391 1.18 -17.68 -0.12
CA ILE A 391 2.34 -18.17 -0.88
C ILE A 391 3.43 -17.11 -0.97
N THR A 392 4.68 -17.52 -1.18
CA THR A 392 5.83 -16.59 -1.26
C THR A 392 5.63 -15.47 -2.27
N ALA A 393 4.98 -15.73 -3.41
CA ALA A 393 4.68 -14.70 -4.42
C ALA A 393 3.74 -13.58 -3.92
N MET A 394 3.04 -13.77 -2.80
CA MET A 394 2.21 -12.74 -2.17
C MET A 394 2.97 -11.92 -1.13
N MET A 395 4.18 -12.32 -0.76
CA MET A 395 4.91 -11.84 0.41
C MET A 395 6.15 -11.07 -0.03
N GLN A 396 6.40 -9.90 0.56
CA GLN A 396 7.64 -9.17 0.30
C GLN A 396 8.81 -9.78 1.08
N GLN A 397 8.51 -10.31 2.26
CA GLN A 397 9.43 -11.11 3.06
C GLN A 397 8.79 -12.48 3.35
N PRO A 398 9.33 -13.58 2.83
CA PRO A 398 8.83 -14.95 3.05
C PRO A 398 9.03 -15.45 4.48
N LEU A 399 8.21 -14.92 5.40
CA LEU A 399 8.38 -15.01 6.83
C LEU A 399 7.01 -14.97 7.53
N ALA A 400 6.80 -15.88 8.49
CA ALA A 400 5.68 -15.83 9.43
C ALA A 400 6.23 -15.74 10.86
N ILE A 401 5.79 -14.73 11.61
CA ILE A 401 6.20 -14.46 13.00
C ILE A 401 4.98 -14.45 13.92
N VAL A 402 5.12 -15.07 15.08
CA VAL A 402 4.20 -14.94 16.22
C VAL A 402 4.99 -14.43 17.42
N SER A 403 4.60 -13.29 17.97
CA SER A 403 5.19 -12.70 19.17
C SER A 403 4.28 -12.94 20.36
N SER A 404 4.85 -13.42 21.46
CA SER A 404 4.14 -13.78 22.67
C SER A 404 4.69 -13.05 23.89
N LYS A 405 3.81 -12.72 24.83
CA LYS A 405 4.16 -12.27 26.17
C LYS A 405 4.44 -13.50 27.02
N THR A 406 5.63 -13.54 27.61
CA THR A 406 6.04 -14.60 28.52
C THR A 406 6.40 -13.99 29.88
N GLY A 407 6.59 -14.83 30.90
CA GLY A 407 7.14 -14.38 32.19
C GLY A 407 8.54 -13.75 32.08
N GLN A 408 9.20 -13.87 30.93
CA GLN A 408 10.56 -13.37 30.64
C GLN A 408 10.56 -12.14 29.70
N GLY A 409 9.38 -11.60 29.37
CA GLY A 409 9.22 -10.52 28.39
C GLY A 409 8.66 -11.01 27.05
N ILE A 410 8.76 -10.18 26.02
CA ILE A 410 8.25 -10.51 24.68
C ILE A 410 9.28 -11.38 23.94
N VAL A 411 8.81 -12.46 23.32
CA VAL A 411 9.62 -13.34 22.47
C VAL A 411 8.86 -13.65 21.18
N SER A 412 9.57 -13.64 20.06
CA SER A 412 9.04 -13.93 18.72
C SER A 412 9.54 -15.29 18.23
N SER A 413 8.61 -16.20 17.97
CA SER A 413 8.86 -17.43 17.21
C SER A 413 8.56 -17.19 15.73
N TYR A 414 9.37 -17.75 14.84
CA TYR A 414 9.16 -17.55 13.41
C TYR A 414 9.60 -18.75 12.56
N VAL A 415 9.05 -18.78 11.34
CA VAL A 415 9.52 -19.63 10.25
C VAL A 415 9.72 -18.78 8.98
N ALA A 416 10.79 -19.05 8.25
CA ALA A 416 11.14 -18.38 7.00
C ALA A 416 11.59 -19.42 5.94
N THR A 417 11.57 -19.02 4.67
CA THR A 417 12.19 -19.85 3.62
C THR A 417 13.72 -19.73 3.63
N SER A 418 14.39 -20.75 3.11
CA SER A 418 15.80 -20.63 2.73
C SER A 418 15.94 -19.81 1.43
N PRO A 419 16.93 -18.89 1.31
CA PRO A 419 17.20 -18.15 0.08
C PRO A 419 17.45 -19.04 -1.15
N GLU A 420 17.93 -20.27 -0.93
CA GLU A 420 18.19 -21.23 -2.01
C GLU A 420 16.94 -21.62 -2.80
N LEU A 421 15.74 -21.44 -2.22
CA LEU A 421 14.46 -21.71 -2.87
C LEU A 421 14.09 -20.65 -3.93
N PHE A 422 14.77 -19.50 -3.96
CA PHE A 422 14.43 -18.36 -4.83
C PHE A 422 15.42 -18.12 -5.97
N LYS A 423 16.18 -19.13 -6.41
CA LYS A 423 17.20 -18.96 -7.47
C LYS A 423 16.58 -18.33 -8.74
N LYS A 424 16.81 -17.02 -8.91
CA LYS A 424 16.25 -16.18 -9.99
C LYS A 424 14.72 -16.22 -10.06
N ASP A 425 14.08 -16.29 -8.90
CA ASP A 425 12.62 -16.25 -8.78
C ASP A 425 12.12 -14.81 -8.59
N TRP A 426 11.40 -14.30 -9.60
CA TRP A 426 10.66 -13.05 -9.46
C TRP A 426 9.31 -13.24 -8.76
N GLY A 427 8.73 -14.43 -8.77
CA GLY A 427 7.40 -14.75 -8.25
C GLY A 427 6.30 -14.50 -9.29
N SER A 428 5.35 -15.44 -9.36
CA SER A 428 4.15 -15.36 -10.19
C SER A 428 2.99 -16.09 -9.52
N VAL A 429 1.80 -16.02 -10.13
CA VAL A 429 0.65 -16.86 -9.72
C VAL A 429 0.87 -18.35 -10.04
N ASP A 430 1.69 -18.64 -11.05
CA ASP A 430 1.92 -20.00 -11.54
C ASP A 430 2.97 -20.77 -10.75
N TYR A 431 3.80 -20.06 -9.99
CA TYR A 431 4.87 -20.67 -9.22
C TYR A 431 5.19 -19.87 -7.94
N ALA A 432 5.22 -20.60 -6.83
CA ALA A 432 5.75 -20.16 -5.56
C ALA A 432 6.37 -21.36 -4.82
N PRO A 433 7.64 -21.30 -4.40
CA PRO A 433 8.31 -22.45 -3.78
C PRO A 433 7.79 -22.82 -2.39
N ALA A 434 7.08 -21.92 -1.71
CA ALA A 434 6.57 -22.17 -0.36
C ALA A 434 5.29 -21.37 -0.05
N GLY A 435 4.62 -21.77 1.02
CA GLY A 435 3.51 -21.02 1.60
C GLY A 435 3.53 -21.06 3.13
N PHE A 436 2.81 -20.14 3.75
CA PHE A 436 2.85 -19.88 5.18
C PHE A 436 1.45 -19.71 5.77
N THR A 437 1.28 -20.10 7.02
CA THR A 437 0.10 -19.76 7.84
C THR A 437 0.54 -19.28 9.23
N LEU A 438 -0.38 -18.59 9.92
CA LEU A 438 -0.24 -18.22 11.34
C LEU A 438 -1.10 -19.09 12.27
N LYS A 439 -1.70 -20.14 11.72
CA LYS A 439 -2.59 -21.08 12.39
C LYS A 439 -2.21 -22.50 12.00
N ASN A 440 -2.08 -23.36 13.00
CA ASN A 440 -1.68 -24.77 12.87
C ASN A 440 -2.85 -25.69 12.48
N HIS A 441 -2.62 -27.00 12.34
CA HIS A 441 -3.64 -28.01 11.99
C HIS A 441 -4.80 -28.13 13.01
N ASN A 442 -4.65 -27.53 14.19
CA ASN A 442 -5.68 -27.43 15.23
C ASN A 442 -6.27 -26.03 15.34
N ASN A 443 -6.01 -25.14 14.39
CA ASN A 443 -6.43 -23.74 14.39
C ASN A 443 -5.91 -22.92 15.60
N GLN A 444 -4.77 -23.31 16.15
CA GLN A 444 -4.07 -22.57 17.21
C GLN A 444 -3.02 -21.63 16.59
N ILE A 445 -2.71 -20.52 17.26
CA ILE A 445 -1.78 -19.52 16.74
C ILE A 445 -0.36 -20.07 16.79
N GLN A 446 0.25 -20.26 15.63
CA GLN A 446 1.59 -20.84 15.49
C GLN A 446 2.12 -20.51 14.09
N PRO A 447 3.41 -20.16 13.94
CA PRO A 447 4.00 -19.97 12.63
C PRO A 447 4.18 -21.34 11.94
N VAL A 448 3.69 -21.45 10.70
CA VAL A 448 3.77 -22.68 9.90
C VAL A 448 4.27 -22.36 8.50
N MET A 449 5.13 -23.22 7.96
CA MET A 449 5.58 -23.16 6.57
C MET A 449 5.33 -24.49 5.86
N PHE A 450 5.01 -24.41 4.57
CA PHE A 450 4.80 -25.53 3.67
C PHE A 450 5.72 -25.41 2.46
N SER A 451 6.35 -26.50 2.04
CA SER A 451 7.09 -26.55 0.78
C SER A 451 7.19 -27.99 0.23
N PRO A 452 6.99 -28.21 -1.09
CA PRO A 452 6.45 -27.25 -2.06
C PRO A 452 4.98 -26.91 -1.79
N VAL A 453 4.44 -25.91 -2.48
CA VAL A 453 3.00 -25.59 -2.40
C VAL A 453 2.21 -26.67 -3.14
N LEU A 454 1.28 -27.34 -2.46
CA LEU A 454 0.53 -28.46 -3.01
C LEU A 454 -0.26 -28.02 -4.27
N GLY A 455 -0.06 -28.74 -5.37
CA GLY A 455 -0.71 -28.47 -6.66
C GLY A 455 0.12 -27.64 -7.64
N MET A 456 1.21 -27.02 -7.19
CA MET A 456 2.19 -26.41 -8.08
C MET A 456 2.99 -27.48 -8.83
N ASN A 457 3.61 -27.10 -9.95
CA ASN A 457 4.35 -28.04 -10.80
C ASN A 457 5.46 -28.81 -10.07
N ASP A 458 6.15 -28.15 -9.12
CA ASP A 458 7.25 -28.76 -8.34
C ASP A 458 6.75 -29.59 -7.14
N SER A 459 5.43 -29.76 -6.99
CA SER A 459 4.84 -30.62 -5.97
C SER A 459 4.47 -32.02 -6.50
N LYS A 460 4.63 -32.29 -7.81
CA LYS A 460 4.27 -33.56 -8.43
C LYS A 460 5.45 -34.54 -8.47
N TYR A 461 5.26 -35.74 -7.91
CA TYR A 461 6.30 -36.76 -7.79
C TYR A 461 5.80 -38.16 -8.16
N ARG A 462 6.72 -39.01 -8.59
CA ARG A 462 6.53 -40.46 -8.78
C ARG A 462 6.96 -41.22 -7.53
N ALA A 463 6.48 -42.45 -7.39
CA ALA A 463 6.96 -43.34 -6.32
C ALA A 463 8.48 -43.54 -6.41
N GLY A 464 9.16 -43.46 -5.27
CA GLY A 464 10.61 -43.58 -5.13
C GLY A 464 11.39 -42.29 -5.34
N GLU A 465 10.80 -41.23 -5.88
CA GLU A 465 11.46 -39.92 -6.05
C GLU A 465 11.67 -39.22 -4.70
N LEU A 466 12.62 -38.28 -4.68
CA LEU A 466 12.99 -37.51 -3.50
C LEU A 466 12.43 -36.08 -3.56
N ILE A 467 11.79 -35.67 -2.48
CA ILE A 467 11.46 -34.28 -2.21
C ILE A 467 12.52 -33.76 -1.24
N ASP A 468 13.18 -32.66 -1.59
CA ASP A 468 14.21 -32.03 -0.76
C ASP A 468 13.84 -30.56 -0.55
N ARG A 469 13.57 -30.16 0.69
CA ARG A 469 13.19 -28.78 1.04
C ARG A 469 13.88 -28.34 2.33
N ARG A 470 14.09 -27.03 2.45
CA ARG A 470 14.69 -26.39 3.61
C ARG A 470 13.75 -25.38 4.24
N PHE A 471 13.82 -25.31 5.56
CA PHE A 471 12.99 -24.48 6.43
C PHE A 471 13.90 -23.79 7.43
N ILE A 472 13.73 -22.48 7.61
CA ILE A 472 14.45 -21.73 8.63
C ILE A 472 13.51 -21.46 9.79
N ILE A 473 13.89 -21.93 10.97
CA ILE A 473 13.05 -21.88 12.17
C ILE A 473 13.82 -21.14 13.26
N GLY A 474 13.24 -20.14 13.90
CA GLY A 474 13.98 -19.40 14.92
C GLY A 474 13.16 -18.74 16.01
N LEU A 475 13.88 -18.36 17.06
CA LEU A 475 13.36 -17.69 18.24
C LEU A 475 14.20 -16.46 18.50
N LYS A 476 13.53 -15.34 18.70
CA LYS A 476 14.18 -14.07 18.97
C LYS A 476 13.57 -13.39 20.18
N SER A 477 14.41 -13.05 21.16
CA SER A 477 14.02 -12.13 22.23
C SER A 477 13.68 -10.75 21.63
N GLY A 478 12.57 -10.18 22.05
CA GLY A 478 11.99 -8.96 21.47
C GLY A 478 10.69 -9.24 20.74
N ASN A 479 10.13 -8.19 20.13
CA ASN A 479 8.91 -8.26 19.34
C ASN A 479 9.24 -8.58 17.87
N TRP A 480 8.20 -8.68 17.04
CA TRP A 480 8.26 -9.15 15.65
C TRP A 480 9.26 -8.38 14.77
N ASP A 481 9.44 -7.10 15.03
CA ASP A 481 10.36 -6.20 14.32
C ASP A 481 11.83 -6.64 14.49
N SER A 482 12.19 -7.12 15.69
CA SER A 482 13.53 -7.65 15.97
C SER A 482 13.79 -8.99 15.25
N ALA A 483 12.77 -9.84 15.13
CA ALA A 483 12.86 -11.08 14.37
C ALA A 483 12.97 -10.79 12.86
N MET A 484 12.20 -9.84 12.35
CA MET A 484 12.25 -9.41 10.95
C MET A 484 13.61 -8.81 10.57
N ASP A 485 14.19 -7.97 11.42
CA ASP A 485 15.54 -7.41 11.21
C ASP A 485 16.59 -8.53 11.12
N TYR A 486 16.57 -9.46 12.10
CA TYR A 486 17.45 -10.64 12.09
C TYR A 486 17.27 -11.48 10.81
N VAL A 487 16.04 -11.78 10.40
CA VAL A 487 15.78 -12.59 9.20
C VAL A 487 16.22 -11.85 7.93
N SER A 488 15.99 -10.56 7.83
CA SER A 488 16.43 -9.75 6.68
C SER A 488 17.96 -9.78 6.55
N LYS A 489 18.68 -9.63 7.67
CA LYS A 489 20.14 -9.55 7.69
C LYS A 489 20.84 -10.91 7.61
N GLU A 490 20.40 -11.88 8.40
CA GLU A 490 21.14 -13.13 8.65
C GLU A 490 20.57 -14.32 7.86
N VAL A 491 19.31 -14.26 7.40
CA VAL A 491 18.70 -15.32 6.57
C VAL A 491 18.70 -14.93 5.10
N PHE A 492 18.09 -13.79 4.75
CA PHE A 492 18.04 -13.33 3.36
C PHE A 492 19.30 -12.58 2.93
N GLU A 493 20.20 -12.25 3.87
CA GLU A 493 21.45 -11.55 3.61
C GLU A 493 21.27 -10.26 2.81
N VAL A 494 20.23 -9.50 3.13
CA VAL A 494 19.99 -8.20 2.49
C VAL A 494 21.12 -7.25 2.86
N LYS A 495 21.90 -6.86 1.86
CA LYS A 495 23.05 -5.95 1.96
C LYS A 495 22.83 -4.73 1.08
N ASP A 496 23.59 -3.66 1.33
CA ASP A 496 23.73 -2.58 0.37
C ASP A 496 24.63 -3.05 -0.77
N TYR A 497 24.05 -3.41 -1.90
CA TYR A 497 24.78 -3.88 -3.09
C TYR A 497 24.58 -2.96 -4.29
N ARG A 498 23.73 -1.93 -4.18
CA ARG A 498 23.39 -1.06 -5.29
C ARG A 498 24.53 -0.10 -5.61
N LYS A 499 24.75 0.11 -6.91
CA LYS A 499 25.80 0.98 -7.45
C LYS A 499 25.23 1.86 -8.56
N GLN A 500 25.92 2.95 -8.85
CA GLN A 500 25.59 3.85 -9.96
C GLN A 500 26.64 3.71 -11.06
N GLU A 501 26.25 3.20 -12.23
CA GLU A 501 27.17 3.01 -13.36
C GLU A 501 26.85 3.92 -14.55
N GLN A 502 25.57 4.21 -14.81
CA GLN A 502 25.15 4.98 -15.98
C GLN A 502 25.04 6.48 -15.70
N ALA A 503 24.47 6.85 -14.55
CA ALA A 503 24.28 8.23 -14.13
C ALA A 503 24.24 8.30 -12.59
N SER A 504 24.64 9.44 -12.02
CA SER A 504 24.43 9.72 -10.61
C SER A 504 22.93 9.94 -10.31
N LEU A 505 22.53 9.86 -9.04
CA LEU A 505 21.17 10.23 -8.64
C LEU A 505 20.89 11.71 -8.94
N THR A 506 21.90 12.56 -8.82
CA THR A 506 21.82 13.98 -9.20
C THR A 506 21.47 14.14 -10.68
N ASP A 507 22.15 13.40 -11.57
CA ASP A 507 21.86 13.42 -13.00
C ASP A 507 20.48 12.84 -13.32
N ALA A 508 20.08 11.78 -12.62
CA ALA A 508 18.74 11.21 -12.77
C ALA A 508 17.65 12.22 -12.42
N VAL A 509 17.82 12.99 -11.34
CA VAL A 509 16.94 14.11 -10.98
C VAL A 509 16.91 15.16 -12.07
N PHE A 510 18.06 15.57 -12.61
CA PHE A 510 18.08 16.55 -13.72
C PHE A 510 17.40 16.04 -14.98
N ASN A 511 17.57 14.77 -15.33
CA ASN A 511 16.87 14.17 -16.48
C ASN A 511 15.35 14.16 -16.28
N MET A 512 14.87 13.90 -15.06
CA MET A 512 13.43 13.98 -14.74
C MET A 512 12.90 15.41 -14.76
N ILE A 513 13.70 16.40 -14.37
CA ILE A 513 13.33 17.82 -14.47
C ILE A 513 13.17 18.22 -15.94
N GLU A 514 14.09 17.80 -16.81
CA GLU A 514 13.98 18.00 -18.26
C GLU A 514 12.78 17.24 -18.86
N LEU A 515 12.41 16.09 -18.31
CA LEU A 515 11.18 15.38 -18.67
C LEU A 515 9.94 16.22 -18.36
N VAL A 516 9.82 16.76 -17.14
CA VAL A 516 8.66 17.58 -16.73
C VAL A 516 8.51 18.85 -17.56
N LYS A 517 9.61 19.41 -18.08
CA LYS A 517 9.59 20.56 -19.01
C LYS A 517 8.95 20.23 -20.37
N ASN A 518 8.92 18.96 -20.77
CA ASN A 518 8.33 18.54 -22.04
C ASN A 518 6.83 18.24 -21.90
N ASP A 519 5.97 19.09 -22.48
CA ASP A 519 4.51 18.96 -22.37
C ASP A 519 4.01 17.56 -22.79
N ASN A 520 4.47 17.06 -23.94
CA ASN A 520 3.99 15.80 -24.48
C ASN A 520 4.52 14.60 -23.68
N ALA A 521 5.83 14.54 -23.42
CA ALA A 521 6.45 13.40 -22.73
C ALA A 521 6.02 13.31 -21.25
N ALA A 522 5.85 14.46 -20.58
CA ALA A 522 5.34 14.51 -19.22
C ALA A 522 3.81 14.35 -19.14
N GLY A 523 3.08 14.41 -20.26
CA GLY A 523 1.63 14.37 -20.26
C GLY A 523 0.99 15.58 -19.57
N TRP A 524 1.56 16.77 -19.74
CA TRP A 524 1.05 18.02 -19.18
C TRP A 524 -0.04 18.62 -20.07
N SER A 525 -1.12 19.10 -19.45
CA SER A 525 -2.17 19.87 -20.10
C SER A 525 -2.15 21.32 -19.61
N THR A 526 -1.72 22.25 -20.47
CA THR A 526 -1.72 23.68 -20.17
C THR A 526 -3.13 24.22 -19.90
N LYS A 527 -4.14 23.71 -20.63
CA LYS A 527 -5.55 24.11 -20.43
C LYS A 527 -6.09 23.68 -19.07
N LEU A 528 -5.72 22.50 -18.59
CA LEU A 528 -6.22 21.94 -17.33
C LEU A 528 -5.30 22.21 -16.14
N LYS A 529 -4.09 22.74 -16.38
CA LYS A 529 -3.05 23.06 -15.37
C LYS A 529 -2.61 21.84 -14.56
N GLY A 530 -2.45 20.69 -15.21
CA GLY A 530 -2.06 19.44 -14.54
C GLY A 530 -1.59 18.34 -15.49
N PHE A 531 -1.10 17.24 -14.92
CA PHE A 531 -0.64 16.05 -15.67
C PHE A 531 -1.80 15.07 -15.88
N PHE A 532 -1.88 14.41 -17.03
CA PHE A 532 -2.98 13.50 -17.33
C PHE A 532 -3.11 12.37 -16.29
N ASP A 533 -4.35 12.15 -15.85
CA ASP A 533 -4.74 10.96 -15.12
C ASP A 533 -4.96 9.83 -16.12
N ILE A 534 -4.04 8.87 -16.15
CA ILE A 534 -4.11 7.77 -17.12
C ILE A 534 -5.25 6.79 -16.80
N GLU A 535 -5.76 6.83 -15.56
CA GLU A 535 -6.77 5.90 -15.04
C GLU A 535 -8.20 6.43 -15.15
N GLY A 536 -8.36 7.75 -15.35
CA GLY A 536 -9.67 8.38 -15.48
C GLY A 536 -10.27 8.14 -16.85
N ASP A 537 -11.47 7.53 -16.91
CA ASP A 537 -12.23 7.39 -18.16
C ASP A 537 -12.60 8.80 -18.69
N PRO A 538 -12.08 9.20 -19.87
CA PRO A 538 -12.23 10.56 -20.37
C PRO A 538 -13.53 10.77 -21.15
N LYS A 539 -14.52 9.86 -21.04
CA LYS A 539 -15.78 9.87 -21.80
C LYS A 539 -16.44 11.25 -21.99
N THR A 540 -16.41 12.10 -20.96
CA THR A 540 -16.95 13.48 -21.02
C THR A 540 -15.85 14.53 -21.10
N ALA A 541 -14.78 14.37 -20.31
CA ALA A 541 -13.65 15.27 -20.29
C ALA A 541 -12.37 14.55 -19.81
N PRO A 542 -11.18 14.99 -20.28
CA PRO A 542 -9.93 14.48 -19.76
C PRO A 542 -9.74 14.91 -18.29
N THR A 543 -9.18 14.00 -17.49
CA THR A 543 -8.84 14.25 -16.10
C THR A 543 -7.34 14.53 -15.95
N VAL A 544 -6.98 15.48 -15.08
CA VAL A 544 -5.60 15.72 -14.68
C VAL A 544 -5.42 15.56 -13.17
N VAL A 545 -4.19 15.29 -12.76
CA VAL A 545 -3.78 15.18 -11.37
C VAL A 545 -2.54 16.02 -11.10
N ASN A 546 -2.56 16.74 -9.97
CA ASN A 546 -1.36 17.32 -9.37
C ASN A 546 -1.03 16.57 -8.08
N ALA A 547 -0.36 15.42 -8.16
CA ALA A 547 -0.16 14.52 -6.99
C ALA A 547 0.81 15.10 -5.94
N THR A 548 1.79 15.89 -6.36
CA THR A 548 2.80 16.53 -5.49
C THR A 548 3.08 17.96 -5.98
N PRO A 549 2.11 18.88 -5.82
CA PRO A 549 2.17 20.23 -6.38
C PRO A 549 3.35 21.06 -5.88
N LEU A 550 3.79 20.88 -4.62
CA LEU A 550 4.94 21.65 -4.10
C LEU A 550 6.24 21.35 -4.84
N ALA A 551 6.42 20.15 -5.41
CA ALA A 551 7.62 19.85 -6.18
C ALA A 551 7.72 20.75 -7.43
N ASN A 552 6.63 20.95 -8.16
CA ASN A 552 6.62 21.86 -9.32
C ASN A 552 7.01 23.29 -8.93
N ILE A 553 6.60 23.75 -7.74
CA ILE A 553 6.94 25.09 -7.27
C ILE A 553 8.42 25.15 -6.86
N ALA A 554 8.88 24.17 -6.09
CA ALA A 554 10.25 24.06 -5.62
C ALA A 554 11.27 23.99 -6.76
N LEU A 555 10.95 23.26 -7.84
CA LEU A 555 11.82 23.16 -9.01
C LEU A 555 12.14 24.50 -9.66
N SER A 556 11.20 25.47 -9.67
CA SER A 556 11.48 26.81 -10.20
C SER A 556 12.45 27.59 -9.31
N VAL A 557 12.29 27.47 -8.00
CA VAL A 557 13.10 28.18 -7.01
C VAL A 557 14.51 27.59 -6.94
N LEU A 558 14.61 26.26 -6.85
CA LEU A 558 15.88 25.53 -6.81
C LEU A 558 16.73 25.80 -8.05
N GLN A 559 16.12 25.86 -9.23
CA GLN A 559 16.85 26.14 -10.48
C GLN A 559 17.06 27.64 -10.73
N ASN A 560 16.37 28.53 -9.98
CA ASN A 560 16.18 29.94 -10.33
C ASN A 560 15.67 30.10 -11.79
N ASP A 561 14.68 29.27 -12.16
CA ASP A 561 14.14 29.16 -13.52
C ASP A 561 12.75 29.81 -13.59
N GLU A 562 12.74 31.07 -14.03
CA GLU A 562 11.51 31.86 -14.19
C GLU A 562 10.61 31.31 -15.31
N ALA A 563 11.19 30.73 -16.36
CA ALA A 563 10.40 30.16 -17.46
C ALA A 563 9.66 28.90 -16.99
N PHE A 564 10.29 28.07 -16.16
CA PHE A 564 9.63 26.95 -15.48
C PHE A 564 8.55 27.44 -14.52
N TYR A 565 8.79 28.54 -13.80
CA TYR A 565 7.76 29.14 -12.94
C TYR A 565 6.50 29.49 -13.75
N ILE A 566 6.63 30.17 -14.87
CA ILE A 566 5.49 30.58 -15.70
C ILE A 566 4.78 29.37 -16.32
N SER A 567 5.54 28.39 -16.82
CA SER A 567 4.98 27.24 -17.57
C SER A 567 4.46 26.10 -16.70
N ARG A 568 4.89 25.99 -15.43
CA ARG A 568 4.54 24.88 -14.52
C ARG A 568 4.10 25.35 -13.14
N SER A 569 4.94 26.13 -12.45
CA SER A 569 4.70 26.47 -11.05
C SER A 569 3.46 27.36 -10.89
N LEU A 570 3.36 28.45 -11.65
CA LEU A 570 2.22 29.38 -11.61
C LEU A 570 0.89 28.67 -11.95
N PRO A 571 0.78 27.90 -13.05
CA PRO A 571 -0.41 27.08 -13.30
C PRO A 571 -0.74 26.11 -12.16
N THR A 572 0.27 25.51 -11.52
CA THR A 572 0.06 24.63 -10.36
C THR A 572 -0.46 25.42 -9.15
N ILE A 573 0.08 26.62 -8.88
CA ILE A 573 -0.40 27.51 -7.81
C ILE A 573 -1.85 27.89 -8.05
N GLU A 574 -2.18 28.36 -9.25
CA GLU A 574 -3.55 28.69 -9.67
C GLU A 574 -4.48 27.49 -9.53
N PHE A 575 -4.03 26.29 -9.92
CA PHE A 575 -4.79 25.05 -9.74
C PHE A 575 -5.11 24.81 -8.26
N THR A 576 -4.12 24.90 -7.37
CA THR A 576 -4.34 24.65 -5.93
C THR A 576 -5.17 25.73 -5.22
N LEU A 577 -5.16 26.96 -5.74
CA LEU A 577 -6.00 28.06 -5.26
C LEU A 577 -7.43 28.01 -5.78
N SER A 578 -7.77 27.10 -6.70
CA SER A 578 -9.09 27.06 -7.34
C SER A 578 -9.76 25.70 -7.25
N ARG A 579 -9.08 24.62 -7.66
CA ARG A 579 -9.69 23.30 -7.81
C ARG A 579 -10.03 22.67 -6.47
N SER A 580 -11.06 21.83 -6.51
CA SER A 580 -11.57 21.12 -5.34
C SER A 580 -10.60 20.07 -4.78
N GLY A 581 -9.63 19.60 -5.55
CA GLY A 581 -8.71 18.55 -5.09
C GLY A 581 -7.59 18.19 -6.06
N TYR A 582 -6.90 17.10 -5.76
CA TYR A 582 -5.73 16.64 -6.52
C TYR A 582 -6.09 16.21 -7.94
N ARG A 583 -7.22 15.49 -8.11
CA ARG A 583 -7.78 15.05 -9.40
C ARG A 583 -8.87 16.01 -9.84
N TRP A 584 -8.82 16.49 -11.08
CA TRP A 584 -9.81 17.42 -11.60
C TRP A 584 -10.04 17.29 -13.12
N ALA A 585 -11.30 17.48 -13.54
CA ALA A 585 -11.74 17.55 -14.94
C ALA A 585 -12.72 18.71 -15.15
N THR A 586 -12.96 19.09 -16.40
CA THR A 586 -13.87 20.21 -16.74
C THR A 586 -15.35 19.85 -16.71
N ASP A 587 -15.69 18.57 -16.63
CA ASP A 587 -17.06 18.06 -16.64
C ASP A 587 -17.22 16.89 -15.67
N ILE A 588 -18.47 16.45 -15.45
CA ILE A 588 -18.78 15.29 -14.63
C ILE A 588 -18.27 14.03 -15.32
N VAL A 589 -17.39 13.31 -14.64
CA VAL A 589 -16.75 12.09 -15.14
C VAL A 589 -17.18 10.90 -14.27
N PRO A 590 -17.83 9.85 -14.84
CA PRO A 590 -18.46 8.78 -14.06
C PRO A 590 -17.50 7.96 -13.17
N THR A 591 -16.23 7.83 -13.57
CA THR A 591 -15.24 7.00 -12.86
C THR A 591 -14.26 7.81 -12.00
N ALA A 592 -14.40 9.14 -11.94
CA ALA A 592 -13.43 10.03 -11.30
C ALA A 592 -14.02 10.82 -10.12
N TYR A 593 -13.17 11.65 -9.50
CA TYR A 593 -13.51 12.44 -8.31
C TYR A 593 -14.52 13.57 -8.61
N ASN A 594 -14.61 14.03 -9.87
CA ASN A 594 -15.61 14.99 -10.30
C ASN A 594 -16.94 14.32 -10.66
N ALA A 595 -17.56 13.66 -9.67
CA ALA A 595 -18.79 12.91 -9.87
C ALA A 595 -20.07 13.76 -9.79
N THR A 596 -19.97 15.03 -9.39
CA THR A 596 -21.13 15.91 -9.21
C THR A 596 -20.84 17.34 -9.67
N ARG A 597 -21.91 18.10 -9.95
CA ARG A 597 -21.77 19.53 -10.28
C ARG A 597 -21.03 20.31 -9.19
N LYS A 598 -21.27 19.99 -7.91
CA LYS A 598 -20.60 20.65 -6.76
C LYS A 598 -19.09 20.44 -6.77
N THR A 599 -18.61 19.27 -7.19
CA THR A 599 -17.16 18.99 -7.27
C THR A 599 -16.42 19.78 -8.36
N LEU A 600 -17.16 20.42 -9.27
CA LEU A 600 -16.64 21.32 -10.30
C LEU A 600 -16.60 22.78 -9.83
N GLU A 601 -17.20 23.13 -8.69
CA GLU A 601 -17.09 24.50 -8.18
C GLU A 601 -15.67 24.77 -7.64
N PHE A 602 -15.13 25.94 -7.96
CA PHE A 602 -13.81 26.36 -7.50
C PHE A 602 -13.90 27.04 -6.14
N ASN A 603 -13.12 26.55 -5.18
CA ASN A 603 -13.04 27.16 -3.86
C ASN A 603 -11.76 26.71 -3.10
N PRO A 604 -10.80 27.60 -2.82
CA PRO A 604 -9.57 27.27 -2.10
C PRO A 604 -9.81 26.88 -0.64
N LEU A 605 -10.91 27.31 -0.04
CA LEU A 605 -11.20 27.10 1.39
C LEU A 605 -11.78 25.71 1.67
N THR A 606 -12.30 25.04 0.65
CA THR A 606 -12.91 23.70 0.76
C THR A 606 -12.18 22.64 -0.07
N SER A 607 -10.97 22.94 -0.55
CA SER A 607 -10.15 22.03 -1.36
C SER A 607 -9.40 20.98 -0.52
N GLN A 608 -8.96 19.91 -1.16
CA GLN A 608 -8.18 18.83 -0.53
C GLN A 608 -6.77 19.22 -0.05
N PHE A 609 -6.27 20.41 -0.41
CA PHE A 609 -4.92 20.85 -0.01
C PHE A 609 -4.89 21.27 1.46
N THR A 610 -3.86 20.84 2.19
CA THR A 610 -3.73 20.92 3.66
C THR A 610 -3.11 22.24 4.14
N THR A 611 -3.12 22.48 5.46
CA THR A 611 -2.35 23.57 6.07
C THR A 611 -0.86 23.45 5.73
N SER A 612 -0.28 22.25 5.81
CA SER A 612 1.12 21.98 5.45
C SER A 612 1.48 22.37 4.01
N TYR A 613 0.59 22.12 3.05
CA TYR A 613 0.75 22.58 1.67
C TYR A 613 0.88 24.10 1.57
N TYR A 614 -0.07 24.86 2.15
CA TYR A 614 -0.06 26.32 2.01
C TYR A 614 1.09 26.98 2.77
N VAL A 615 1.54 26.39 3.88
CA VAL A 615 2.79 26.81 4.53
C VAL A 615 3.99 26.57 3.62
N GLY A 616 4.01 25.44 2.92
CA GLY A 616 5.03 25.14 1.93
C GLY A 616 5.03 26.10 0.75
N LEU A 617 3.85 26.43 0.24
CA LEU A 617 3.66 27.40 -0.83
C LEU A 617 4.19 28.79 -0.42
N ASP A 618 3.82 29.28 0.76
CA ASP A 618 4.29 30.57 1.27
C ASP A 618 5.81 30.63 1.38
N ARG A 619 6.44 29.57 1.94
CA ARG A 619 7.90 29.47 2.04
C ARG A 619 8.59 29.48 0.68
N LEU A 620 8.07 28.74 -0.31
CA LEU A 620 8.64 28.69 -1.66
C LEU A 620 8.43 29.99 -2.44
N LEU A 621 7.39 30.77 -2.13
CA LEU A 621 7.18 32.12 -2.65
C LEU A 621 7.94 33.18 -1.83
N GLY A 622 8.86 32.77 -0.96
CA GLY A 622 9.72 33.67 -0.18
C GLY A 622 9.02 34.44 0.94
N GLY A 623 7.84 33.99 1.40
CA GLY A 623 7.04 34.71 2.40
C GLY A 623 6.46 36.02 1.89
N LEU A 624 6.39 36.21 0.56
CA LEU A 624 5.95 37.46 -0.08
C LEU A 624 4.42 37.57 -0.17
N ASN A 625 3.69 36.55 0.26
CA ASN A 625 2.23 36.45 0.13
C ASN A 625 1.56 36.12 1.48
N PRO A 626 1.72 36.96 2.52
CA PRO A 626 1.22 36.67 3.87
C PRO A 626 -0.30 36.43 3.95
N TRP A 627 -1.08 36.86 2.96
CA TRP A 627 -2.50 36.53 2.84
C TRP A 627 -2.77 35.02 2.68
N LEU A 628 -1.78 34.22 2.24
CA LEU A 628 -1.90 32.76 2.18
C LEU A 628 -2.21 32.14 3.53
N LYS A 629 -1.84 32.80 4.64
CA LYS A 629 -2.23 32.40 6.00
C LYS A 629 -3.75 32.28 6.15
N ASN A 630 -4.53 33.16 5.51
CA ASN A 630 -5.99 33.13 5.57
C ASN A 630 -6.59 31.92 4.85
N ILE A 631 -5.83 31.29 3.95
CA ILE A 631 -6.20 30.03 3.30
C ILE A 631 -5.64 28.83 4.07
N ALA A 632 -4.41 28.92 4.60
CA ALA A 632 -3.78 27.88 5.39
C ALA A 632 -4.50 27.61 6.72
N LEU A 633 -5.05 28.67 7.33
CA LEU A 633 -5.76 28.69 8.61
C LEU A 633 -7.05 29.53 8.49
N PRO A 634 -8.07 29.05 7.76
CA PRO A 634 -9.30 29.80 7.56
C PRO A 634 -9.99 30.05 8.90
N GLY A 635 -10.18 31.33 9.25
CA GLY A 635 -10.73 31.71 10.56
C GLY A 635 -9.89 31.24 11.74
N ASP A 636 -8.55 31.22 11.59
CA ASP A 636 -7.59 30.73 12.60
C ASP A 636 -7.85 29.27 13.05
N SER A 637 -8.40 28.46 12.14
CA SER A 637 -8.72 27.04 12.35
C SER A 637 -7.93 26.15 11.39
N LEU A 638 -7.63 24.90 11.81
CA LEU A 638 -7.03 23.91 10.91
C LEU A 638 -8.00 23.56 9.77
N ARG A 639 -7.44 23.23 8.60
CA ARG A 639 -8.25 22.87 7.44
C ARG A 639 -8.88 21.48 7.60
N MET A 640 -10.15 21.37 7.24
CA MET A 640 -10.91 20.12 7.17
C MET A 640 -10.70 19.42 5.81
N ALA A 641 -9.45 19.28 5.38
CA ALA A 641 -9.10 18.64 4.13
C ALA A 641 -9.34 17.12 4.20
N LYS A 642 -9.48 16.48 3.03
CA LYS A 642 -9.51 15.01 2.89
C LYS A 642 -8.51 14.57 1.82
N GLY A 643 -7.63 13.64 2.16
CA GLY A 643 -6.61 13.15 1.24
C GLY A 643 -7.21 12.26 0.15
N TYR A 644 -6.44 12.02 -0.90
CA TYR A 644 -6.74 10.99 -1.90
C TYR A 644 -6.22 9.64 -1.40
N SER A 645 -7.13 8.76 -0.98
CA SER A 645 -6.83 7.42 -0.47
C SER A 645 -5.84 7.40 0.72
N THR A 646 -5.84 8.46 1.52
CA THR A 646 -5.08 8.60 2.76
C THR A 646 -5.82 9.52 3.73
N ASP A 647 -5.67 9.26 5.02
CA ASP A 647 -6.20 10.13 6.07
C ASP A 647 -5.24 11.30 6.34
N PHE A 648 -5.79 12.44 6.76
CA PHE A 648 -5.01 13.53 7.33
C PHE A 648 -5.07 13.49 8.85
N HIS A 649 -3.94 13.78 9.49
CA HIS A 649 -3.85 13.82 10.93
C HIS A 649 -3.82 15.27 11.42
N SER A 650 -4.72 15.61 12.35
CA SER A 650 -4.83 16.96 12.92
C SER A 650 -3.52 17.44 13.52
N TRP A 651 -2.77 16.54 14.17
CA TRP A 651 -1.49 16.87 14.80
C TRP A 651 -0.44 17.34 13.80
N ASN A 652 -0.39 16.77 12.60
CA ASN A 652 0.57 17.20 11.58
C ASN A 652 0.18 18.59 11.06
N GLN A 653 -1.11 18.83 10.78
CA GLN A 653 -1.57 20.18 10.41
C GLN A 653 -1.31 21.21 11.51
N ALA A 654 -1.45 20.84 12.78
CA ALA A 654 -1.11 21.68 13.92
C ALA A 654 0.40 21.96 14.01
N LEU A 655 1.26 20.98 13.73
CA LEU A 655 2.70 21.20 13.64
C LEU A 655 3.02 22.24 12.55
N TRP A 656 2.39 22.14 11.38
CA TRP A 656 2.61 23.11 10.30
C TRP A 656 1.97 24.48 10.58
N ALA A 657 0.87 24.54 11.32
CA ALA A 657 0.33 25.80 11.84
C ALA A 657 1.30 26.48 12.83
N TYR A 658 1.99 25.72 13.67
CA TYR A 658 3.07 26.23 14.51
C TYR A 658 4.24 26.75 13.66
N GLN A 659 4.66 26.00 12.65
CA GLN A 659 5.72 26.41 11.71
C GLN A 659 5.40 27.69 10.92
N LEU A 660 4.11 28.00 10.73
CA LEU A 660 3.65 29.24 10.09
C LEU A 660 3.57 30.43 11.04
N THR A 661 3.15 30.20 12.30
CA THR A 661 2.70 31.27 13.19
C THR A 661 3.57 31.49 14.41
N GLY A 662 4.41 30.52 14.79
CA GLY A 662 5.17 30.52 16.04
C GLY A 662 4.32 30.40 17.31
N GLN A 663 2.99 30.23 17.20
CA GLN A 663 2.11 30.24 18.38
C GLN A 663 2.14 28.91 19.12
N ALA A 664 2.48 28.96 20.41
CA ALA A 664 2.61 27.77 21.27
C ALA A 664 1.36 26.88 21.32
N LYS A 665 0.15 27.44 21.15
CA LYS A 665 -1.12 26.69 21.14
C LYS A 665 -1.12 25.56 20.10
N TRP A 666 -0.51 25.80 18.94
CA TRP A 666 -0.47 24.83 17.85
C TRP A 666 0.51 23.70 18.14
N LEU A 667 1.69 24.01 18.70
CA LEU A 667 2.65 22.99 19.11
C LEU A 667 2.11 22.11 20.25
N GLN A 668 1.40 22.72 21.21
CA GLN A 668 0.74 21.98 22.30
C GLN A 668 -0.33 21.03 21.75
N GLN A 669 -1.17 21.51 20.82
CA GLN A 669 -2.17 20.68 20.15
C GLN A 669 -1.52 19.54 19.34
N ALA A 670 -0.46 19.83 18.58
CA ALA A 670 0.29 18.83 17.82
C ALA A 670 0.82 17.72 18.73
N LYS A 671 1.47 18.08 19.85
CA LYS A 671 1.99 17.10 20.81
C LYS A 671 0.88 16.24 21.41
N LYS A 672 -0.21 16.86 21.88
CA LYS A 672 -1.35 16.16 22.50
C LYS A 672 -1.98 15.15 21.53
N ASP A 673 -2.29 15.58 20.32
CA ASP A 673 -2.95 14.75 19.32
C ASP A 673 -2.01 13.68 18.76
N ALA A 674 -0.70 13.96 18.65
CA ALA A 674 0.30 12.97 18.25
C ALA A 674 0.47 11.88 19.31
N ASP A 675 0.44 12.23 20.60
CA ASP A 675 0.52 11.24 21.69
C ASP A 675 -0.67 10.27 21.65
N LEU A 676 -1.88 10.79 21.41
CA LEU A 676 -3.08 9.97 21.18
C LEU A 676 -2.95 9.11 19.93
N PHE A 677 -2.47 9.68 18.82
CA PHE A 677 -2.23 8.95 17.58
C PHE A 677 -1.26 7.78 17.78
N ILE A 678 -0.13 8.00 18.47
CA ILE A 678 0.85 6.96 18.75
C ILE A 678 0.22 5.81 19.54
N GLN A 679 -0.51 6.12 20.61
CA GLN A 679 -1.17 5.10 21.43
C GLN A 679 -2.24 4.33 20.65
N GLN A 680 -3.07 5.02 19.85
CA GLN A 680 -4.24 4.42 19.20
C GLN A 680 -3.97 3.79 17.83
N LYS A 681 -2.91 4.21 17.13
CA LYS A 681 -2.66 3.86 15.73
C LYS A 681 -1.31 3.22 15.48
N ILE A 682 -0.27 3.59 16.24
CA ILE A 682 1.08 3.01 16.10
C ILE A 682 1.21 1.76 16.96
N TYR A 683 0.99 1.88 18.27
CA TYR A 683 1.18 0.76 19.22
C TYR A 683 -0.07 -0.11 19.45
N ASN A 684 -1.23 0.32 18.97
CA ASN A 684 -2.46 -0.44 19.14
C ASN A 684 -2.54 -1.64 18.17
N ASN A 685 -2.46 -2.85 18.71
CA ASN A 685 -2.52 -4.06 17.89
C ASN A 685 -3.97 -4.43 17.51
N THR A 686 -4.47 -3.84 16.41
CA THR A 686 -5.80 -4.15 15.87
C THR A 686 -5.94 -5.61 15.42
N SER A 687 -7.13 -6.19 15.64
CA SER A 687 -7.48 -7.55 15.22
C SER A 687 -8.28 -7.60 13.91
N LYS A 688 -8.73 -6.47 13.39
CA LYS A 688 -9.58 -6.43 12.18
C LYS A 688 -8.76 -6.73 10.93
N VAL A 689 -9.00 -7.88 10.31
CA VAL A 689 -8.41 -8.27 9.01
C VAL A 689 -8.85 -7.29 7.93
N LEU A 690 -7.91 -6.91 7.05
CA LEU A 690 -8.16 -6.04 5.90
C LEU A 690 -8.33 -6.86 4.62
N SER A 691 -9.04 -6.30 3.64
CA SER A 691 -9.10 -6.88 2.30
C SER A 691 -7.79 -6.61 1.54
N HIS A 692 -7.60 -7.28 0.39
CA HIS A 692 -6.41 -7.14 -0.45
C HIS A 692 -6.41 -5.88 -1.35
N VAL A 693 -7.37 -4.97 -1.17
CA VAL A 693 -7.64 -3.81 -2.05
C VAL A 693 -7.02 -2.48 -1.56
N PRO A 694 -6.99 -2.16 -0.25
CA PRO A 694 -6.43 -0.87 0.20
C PRO A 694 -4.94 -0.73 -0.09
N PHE A 695 -4.46 0.51 -0.14
CA PHE A 695 -3.04 0.82 -0.30
C PHE A 695 -2.25 0.41 0.93
N TYR A 696 -1.15 -0.33 0.75
CA TYR A 696 -0.35 -0.87 1.83
C TYR A 696 0.17 0.24 2.75
N ASN A 697 0.92 1.18 2.19
CA ASN A 697 1.57 2.27 2.93
C ASN A 697 0.61 3.35 3.47
N ALA A 698 -0.70 3.24 3.22
CA ALA A 698 -1.69 4.21 3.70
C ALA A 698 -2.77 3.59 4.61
N SER A 699 -2.99 2.28 4.54
CA SER A 699 -4.12 1.62 5.22
C SER A 699 -3.73 0.43 6.09
N PHE A 700 -2.61 -0.24 5.81
CA PHE A 700 -2.25 -1.45 6.54
C PHE A 700 -1.63 -1.14 7.90
N TYR A 701 -0.90 -0.03 7.99
CA TYR A 701 -0.32 0.51 9.23
C TYR A 701 -0.43 2.04 9.21
N ALA A 702 -0.19 2.68 10.35
CA ALA A 702 -0.31 4.13 10.48
C ALA A 702 0.97 4.87 10.00
N PRO A 703 0.86 6.02 9.31
CA PRO A 703 2.00 6.73 8.78
C PRO A 703 2.88 7.26 9.92
N TRP A 704 4.16 6.88 9.89
CA TRP A 704 5.12 7.12 10.98
C TRP A 704 6.11 8.25 10.67
N TRP A 705 6.32 8.55 9.40
CA TRP A 705 7.38 9.45 8.92
C TRP A 705 7.23 10.89 9.42
N ASP A 706 6.00 11.38 9.61
CA ASP A 706 5.74 12.74 10.12
C ASP A 706 6.11 12.90 11.61
N LEU A 707 6.26 11.78 12.35
CA LEU A 707 6.73 11.83 13.75
C LEU A 707 8.20 12.28 13.83
N LEU A 708 8.99 12.08 12.78
CA LEU A 708 10.35 12.61 12.69
C LEU A 708 10.37 14.14 12.64
N ASP A 709 9.42 14.76 11.94
CA ASP A 709 9.29 16.22 11.86
C ASP A 709 8.94 16.79 13.26
N LEU A 710 8.10 16.09 14.01
CA LEU A 710 7.76 16.46 15.39
C LEU A 710 8.92 16.22 16.36
N TYR A 711 9.67 15.12 16.22
CA TYR A 711 10.91 14.88 16.96
C TYR A 711 11.93 15.97 16.69
N GLU A 712 12.14 16.37 15.44
CA GLU A 712 13.11 17.42 15.10
C GLU A 712 12.73 18.77 15.71
N THR A 713 11.43 19.06 15.80
CA THR A 713 10.89 20.29 16.40
C THR A 713 10.96 20.28 17.94
N THR A 714 10.74 19.13 18.58
CA THR A 714 10.56 19.04 20.05
C THR A 714 11.72 18.40 20.80
N LYS A 715 12.55 17.63 20.10
CA LYS A 715 13.58 16.71 20.62
C LYS A 715 13.06 15.65 21.60
N ASP A 716 11.75 15.39 21.63
CA ASP A 716 11.15 14.36 22.47
C ASP A 716 11.30 12.97 21.83
N LYS A 717 12.15 12.13 22.44
CA LYS A 717 12.53 10.80 21.91
C LYS A 717 11.35 9.85 21.74
N LYS A 718 10.20 10.07 22.38
CA LYS A 718 9.02 9.19 22.21
C LYS A 718 8.52 9.19 20.76
N TYR A 719 8.62 10.32 20.06
CA TYR A 719 8.22 10.43 18.65
C TYR A 719 9.19 9.66 17.75
N LEU A 720 10.50 9.71 18.05
CA LEU A 720 11.51 8.92 17.36
C LEU A 720 11.30 7.42 17.56
N LYS A 721 11.01 6.96 18.79
CA LYS A 721 10.74 5.54 19.08
C LYS A 721 9.45 5.04 18.41
N ALA A 722 8.41 5.86 18.35
CA ALA A 722 7.21 5.52 17.60
C ALA A 722 7.46 5.47 16.08
N ALA A 723 8.28 6.39 15.55
CA ALA A 723 8.71 6.36 14.16
C ALA A 723 9.50 5.07 13.83
N GLU A 724 10.41 4.69 14.71
CA GLU A 724 11.24 3.48 14.61
C GLU A 724 10.36 2.22 14.53
N TYR A 725 9.41 2.05 15.45
CA TYR A 725 8.48 0.92 15.42
C TYR A 725 7.60 0.93 14.16
N GLY A 726 7.06 2.08 13.80
CA GLY A 726 6.24 2.24 12.59
C GLY A 726 6.96 1.91 11.29
N ALA A 727 8.26 2.25 11.19
CA ALA A 727 9.08 2.01 10.00
C ALA A 727 9.27 0.53 9.67
N HIS A 728 9.24 -0.35 10.67
CA HIS A 728 9.32 -1.78 10.41
C HIS A 728 8.12 -2.31 9.62
N PHE A 729 6.92 -1.71 9.75
CA PHE A 729 5.78 -2.09 8.91
C PHE A 729 6.02 -1.72 7.44
N THR A 730 6.66 -0.59 7.17
CA THR A 730 7.10 -0.25 5.81
C THR A 730 8.09 -1.30 5.30
N ILE A 731 9.13 -1.62 6.07
CA ILE A 731 10.16 -2.60 5.69
C ILE A 731 9.59 -4.00 5.47
N ALA A 732 8.59 -4.41 6.25
CA ALA A 732 7.89 -5.68 6.07
C ALA A 732 7.19 -5.79 4.70
N GLY A 733 6.82 -4.66 4.10
CA GLY A 733 6.28 -4.56 2.74
C GLY A 733 7.32 -4.19 1.68
N ILE A 734 8.61 -4.31 1.98
CA ILE A 734 9.71 -4.15 1.01
C ILE A 734 10.38 -5.50 0.79
N ARG A 735 10.63 -5.82 -0.48
CA ARG A 735 11.11 -7.14 -0.89
C ARG A 735 12.53 -7.44 -0.40
N SER A 736 12.75 -8.66 0.11
CA SER A 736 14.05 -9.14 0.64
C SER A 736 14.71 -10.28 -0.16
N TYR A 737 14.07 -10.78 -1.22
CA TYR A 737 14.58 -11.88 -2.06
C TYR A 737 14.38 -11.61 -3.58
N PRO A 738 15.10 -12.29 -4.49
CA PRO A 738 16.14 -13.28 -4.24
C PRO A 738 17.43 -12.68 -3.67
N LYS A 739 18.28 -13.52 -3.07
CA LYS A 739 19.65 -13.12 -2.70
C LYS A 739 20.40 -12.69 -3.96
N VAL A 740 21.11 -11.57 -3.85
CA VAL A 740 21.90 -11.01 -4.95
C VAL A 740 23.32 -11.55 -4.86
N GLU A 741 23.78 -12.22 -5.92
CA GLU A 741 25.16 -12.70 -6.04
C GLU A 741 25.97 -11.79 -6.99
N ASP A 742 27.29 -11.75 -6.82
CA ASP A 742 28.19 -11.05 -7.75
C ASP A 742 28.41 -11.90 -9.01
N SER A 743 27.34 -12.05 -9.79
CA SER A 743 27.32 -12.85 -11.01
C SER A 743 26.46 -12.20 -12.10
N LEU A 744 26.57 -12.72 -13.32
CA LEU A 744 25.75 -12.29 -14.44
C LEU A 744 24.51 -13.18 -14.59
N GLN A 745 23.37 -12.56 -14.90
CA GLN A 745 22.15 -13.26 -15.30
C GLN A 745 21.67 -12.85 -16.68
N THR A 746 21.08 -13.80 -17.41
CA THR A 746 20.45 -13.56 -18.70
C THR A 746 19.08 -12.90 -18.48
N ILE A 747 18.85 -11.77 -19.14
CA ILE A 747 17.53 -11.13 -19.23
C ILE A 747 17.02 -11.18 -20.66
N HIS A 748 15.69 -11.05 -20.81
CA HIS A 748 15.00 -11.03 -22.10
C HIS A 748 15.26 -12.25 -22.98
N LYS A 749 15.16 -13.43 -22.40
CA LYS A 749 15.44 -14.70 -23.08
C LYS A 749 14.64 -14.79 -24.39
N ASN A 750 15.29 -15.26 -25.45
CA ASN A 750 14.74 -15.34 -26.82
C ASN A 750 14.30 -13.97 -27.39
N ASN A 751 14.94 -12.87 -26.97
CA ASN A 751 14.57 -11.50 -27.35
C ASN A 751 13.12 -11.14 -26.99
N HIS A 752 12.59 -11.71 -25.91
CA HIS A 752 11.21 -11.53 -25.50
C HIS A 752 11.09 -11.01 -24.06
N TYR A 753 10.22 -10.02 -23.89
CA TYR A 753 9.83 -9.47 -22.60
C TYR A 753 8.60 -8.57 -22.78
N ASP A 754 7.51 -8.90 -22.10
CA ASP A 754 6.24 -8.16 -22.23
C ASP A 754 6.09 -7.02 -21.23
N GLY A 755 6.50 -7.26 -19.98
CA GLY A 755 6.26 -6.35 -18.87
C GLY A 755 4.77 -6.12 -18.59
N VAL A 756 4.41 -4.95 -18.09
CA VAL A 756 3.00 -4.52 -18.05
C VAL A 756 2.58 -4.15 -19.46
N THR A 757 1.37 -4.51 -19.91
CA THR A 757 0.92 -4.24 -21.30
C THR A 757 -0.43 -3.50 -21.41
N HIS A 758 -1.04 -3.12 -20.28
CA HIS A 758 -2.31 -2.38 -20.25
C HIS A 758 -2.26 -1.04 -21.02
N ILE A 759 -3.25 -0.78 -21.88
CA ILE A 759 -3.35 0.51 -22.60
C ILE A 759 -4.20 1.46 -21.76
N TRP A 760 -3.62 2.60 -21.40
CA TRP A 760 -4.26 3.62 -20.56
C TRP A 760 -4.71 4.83 -21.39
N TRP A 761 -5.18 5.89 -20.73
CA TRP A 761 -5.58 7.14 -21.38
C TRP A 761 -4.44 8.17 -21.40
N LYS A 762 -4.35 8.95 -22.48
CA LYS A 762 -3.60 10.21 -22.52
C LYS A 762 -4.48 11.29 -23.14
N GLY A 763 -4.98 12.19 -22.31
CA GLY A 763 -6.06 13.07 -22.72
C GLY A 763 -7.33 12.27 -22.95
N ASN A 764 -7.84 12.28 -24.19
CA ASN A 764 -9.09 11.60 -24.55
C ASN A 764 -8.89 10.29 -25.30
N GLU A 765 -7.63 9.89 -25.56
CA GLU A 765 -7.31 8.77 -26.44
C GLU A 765 -6.62 7.63 -25.66
N PRO A 766 -6.88 6.36 -26.02
CA PRO A 766 -6.08 5.24 -25.56
C PRO A 766 -4.64 5.41 -26.06
N TYR A 767 -3.66 5.28 -25.16
CA TYR A 767 -2.26 5.53 -25.49
C TYR A 767 -1.33 4.64 -24.66
N ARG A 768 -0.28 4.15 -25.33
CA ARG A 768 0.88 3.52 -24.68
C ARG A 768 2.14 3.82 -25.49
N LEU A 769 3.16 4.36 -24.83
CA LEU A 769 4.39 4.79 -25.48
C LEU A 769 5.12 3.58 -26.11
N GLY A 770 5.43 3.67 -27.41
CA GLY A 770 6.12 2.61 -28.14
C GLY A 770 5.26 1.37 -28.45
N PHE A 771 3.92 1.46 -28.40
CA PHE A 771 3.00 0.36 -28.74
C PHE A 771 2.36 0.56 -30.13
N PRO A 772 2.08 -0.51 -30.92
CA PRO A 772 2.40 -1.92 -30.64
C PRO A 772 3.91 -2.19 -30.60
N ARG A 773 4.29 -3.24 -29.87
CA ARG A 773 5.68 -3.71 -29.74
C ARG A 773 6.26 -4.05 -31.12
N LYS A 774 7.57 -3.83 -31.30
CA LYS A 774 8.28 -4.07 -32.56
C LYS A 774 9.31 -5.18 -32.38
N ASN A 775 9.50 -6.01 -33.41
CA ASN A 775 10.56 -7.02 -33.40
C ASN A 775 11.93 -6.36 -33.14
N GLY A 776 12.66 -6.88 -32.16
CA GLY A 776 13.97 -6.36 -31.77
C GLY A 776 13.96 -5.13 -30.85
N ASP A 777 12.77 -4.68 -30.38
CA ASP A 777 12.67 -3.65 -29.33
C ASP A 777 13.26 -4.09 -27.99
N VAL A 778 13.47 -5.39 -27.83
CA VAL A 778 14.17 -6.03 -26.73
C VAL A 778 15.18 -7.05 -27.26
N LYS A 779 16.33 -7.15 -26.59
CA LYS A 779 17.39 -8.12 -26.92
C LYS A 779 17.81 -8.93 -25.69
N GLU A 780 18.03 -10.23 -25.90
CA GLU A 780 18.65 -11.10 -24.92
C GLU A 780 20.08 -10.64 -24.63
N LYS A 781 20.43 -10.55 -23.34
CA LYS A 781 21.78 -10.18 -22.90
C LYS A 781 22.03 -10.64 -21.47
N LYS A 782 23.30 -10.62 -21.06
CA LYS A 782 23.72 -10.83 -19.68
C LYS A 782 23.94 -9.50 -18.97
N VAL A 783 23.44 -9.38 -17.76
CA VAL A 783 23.62 -8.21 -16.88
C VAL A 783 23.97 -8.66 -15.46
N PRO A 784 24.66 -7.83 -14.65
CA PRO A 784 24.87 -8.13 -13.24
C PRO A 784 23.54 -8.37 -12.50
N GLU A 785 23.50 -9.36 -11.60
CA GLU A 785 22.27 -9.67 -10.85
C GLU A 785 21.78 -8.48 -10.03
N TRP A 786 22.71 -7.75 -9.42
CA TRP A 786 22.41 -6.57 -8.62
C TRP A 786 21.63 -5.51 -9.41
N LEU A 787 21.88 -5.36 -10.73
CA LEU A 787 21.32 -4.30 -11.57
C LEU A 787 19.79 -4.40 -11.64
N VAL A 788 19.28 -5.60 -11.89
CA VAL A 788 17.85 -5.88 -12.13
C VAL A 788 17.17 -6.54 -10.92
N SER A 789 17.82 -6.55 -9.75
CA SER A 789 17.27 -7.10 -8.52
C SER A 789 16.02 -6.34 -8.03
N PRO A 790 14.95 -7.06 -7.61
CA PRO A 790 13.76 -6.44 -7.03
C PRO A 790 13.89 -6.14 -5.53
N VAL A 791 14.97 -6.60 -4.87
CA VAL A 791 15.17 -6.40 -3.43
C VAL A 791 15.32 -4.91 -3.13
N GLY A 792 14.51 -4.39 -2.19
CA GLY A 792 14.37 -2.96 -1.93
C GLY A 792 13.15 -2.29 -2.57
N LEU A 793 12.42 -2.97 -3.48
CA LEU A 793 11.16 -2.44 -4.01
C LEU A 793 9.96 -2.81 -3.12
N GLY A 794 9.03 -1.87 -2.97
CA GLY A 794 7.80 -2.04 -2.19
C GLY A 794 6.59 -2.45 -3.05
N LEU A 795 5.40 -2.39 -2.45
CA LEU A 795 4.12 -2.60 -3.13
C LEU A 795 3.16 -1.42 -2.97
N GLU A 796 2.21 -1.33 -3.90
CA GLU A 796 1.10 -0.38 -3.84
C GLU A 796 -0.11 -0.97 -3.09
N GLN A 797 -0.75 -1.98 -3.67
CA GLN A 797 -1.83 -2.76 -3.08
C GLN A 797 -1.48 -4.25 -3.17
N PRO A 798 -1.94 -5.10 -2.24
CA PRO A 798 -1.78 -6.54 -2.39
C PRO A 798 -2.42 -7.10 -3.67
N SER A 799 -3.52 -6.48 -4.15
CA SER A 799 -4.22 -6.78 -5.40
C SER A 799 -3.44 -6.43 -6.67
N THR A 800 -2.72 -5.30 -6.67
CA THR A 800 -1.94 -4.85 -7.84
C THR A 800 -0.56 -5.49 -7.88
N TYR A 801 -0.02 -5.86 -6.71
CA TYR A 801 1.22 -6.62 -6.59
C TYR A 801 1.08 -8.06 -7.08
N PHE A 802 0.15 -8.84 -6.51
CA PHE A 802 -0.07 -10.24 -6.89
C PHE A 802 -1.18 -10.37 -7.94
N THR A 803 -0.77 -10.43 -9.21
CA THR A 803 -1.70 -10.58 -10.34
C THR A 803 -2.20 -12.02 -10.42
N ARG A 804 -3.51 -12.22 -10.30
CA ARG A 804 -4.15 -13.55 -10.40
C ARG A 804 -4.34 -14.03 -11.83
N VAL A 805 -3.47 -13.56 -12.73
CA VAL A 805 -3.53 -13.80 -14.17
C VAL A 805 -2.36 -14.69 -14.53
N LYS A 806 -2.66 -15.82 -15.17
CA LYS A 806 -1.68 -16.79 -15.63
C LYS A 806 -0.56 -16.12 -16.45
N ASP A 807 0.65 -16.62 -16.31
CA ASP A 807 1.87 -16.18 -16.99
C ASP A 807 2.31 -14.74 -16.64
N GLN A 808 1.68 -14.10 -15.64
CA GLN A 808 2.09 -12.79 -15.12
C GLN A 808 2.89 -12.94 -13.82
N THR A 809 3.99 -12.19 -13.77
CA THR A 809 4.81 -12.04 -12.58
C THR A 809 4.28 -10.94 -11.66
N VAL A 810 4.67 -10.99 -10.39
CA VAL A 810 4.30 -9.98 -9.40
C VAL A 810 4.86 -8.60 -9.75
N ARG A 811 4.21 -7.53 -9.27
CA ARG A 811 4.46 -6.15 -9.66
C ARG A 811 4.84 -5.24 -8.47
N PRO A 812 6.07 -5.32 -7.94
CA PRO A 812 6.57 -4.28 -7.05
C PRO A 812 6.57 -2.90 -7.73
N VAL A 813 6.61 -1.82 -6.95
CA VAL A 813 6.58 -0.44 -7.46
C VAL A 813 7.90 0.29 -7.26
N PHE A 814 8.24 1.19 -8.19
CA PHE A 814 9.41 2.08 -8.11
C PHE A 814 9.17 3.32 -7.23
N MET A 815 7.95 3.53 -6.74
CA MET A 815 7.56 4.71 -5.98
C MET A 815 7.92 4.59 -4.50
N SER A 816 9.18 4.92 -4.17
CA SER A 816 9.79 4.71 -2.87
C SER A 816 9.78 5.94 -1.97
N SER A 817 8.65 6.64 -1.84
CA SER A 817 8.54 7.88 -1.03
C SER A 817 9.00 7.73 0.44
N TRP A 818 9.03 6.50 0.98
CA TRP A 818 9.55 6.18 2.31
C TRP A 818 11.08 6.20 2.44
N ALA A 819 11.84 6.02 1.35
CA ALA A 819 13.29 5.90 1.38
C ALA A 819 14.03 7.07 2.07
N PRO A 820 13.74 8.36 1.76
CA PRO A 820 14.38 9.47 2.49
C PRO A 820 14.07 9.49 3.99
N HIS A 821 12.91 8.98 4.42
CA HIS A 821 12.56 8.89 5.84
C HIS A 821 13.34 7.80 6.57
N LEU A 822 13.66 6.69 5.89
CA LEU A 822 14.54 5.66 6.42
C LEU A 822 15.97 6.20 6.59
N LEU A 823 16.49 7.00 5.66
CA LEU A 823 17.79 7.68 5.85
C LEU A 823 17.81 8.59 7.09
N ARG A 824 16.72 9.31 7.35
CA ARG A 824 16.58 10.12 8.57
C ARG A 824 16.57 9.27 9.83
N LEU A 825 15.88 8.13 9.83
CA LEU A 825 15.94 7.20 10.95
C LEU A 825 17.36 6.68 11.17
N PHE A 826 18.07 6.32 10.10
CA PHE A 826 19.47 5.92 10.19
C PHE A 826 20.35 7.01 10.79
N GLN A 827 20.12 8.28 10.44
CA GLN A 827 20.84 9.42 11.02
C GLN A 827 20.72 9.48 12.56
N TYR A 828 19.59 9.06 13.13
CA TYR A 828 19.35 9.17 14.58
C TYR A 828 19.61 7.88 15.36
N GLU A 829 19.33 6.72 14.77
CA GLU A 829 19.37 5.41 15.44
C GLU A 829 20.51 4.51 14.95
N HIS A 830 21.17 4.85 13.84
CA HIS A 830 22.32 4.14 13.26
C HIS A 830 22.09 2.64 13.01
N LYS A 831 20.83 2.21 12.85
CA LYS A 831 20.48 0.82 12.50
C LYS A 831 20.67 0.58 11.00
N PRO A 832 21.58 -0.33 10.57
CA PRO A 832 21.91 -0.52 9.15
C PRO A 832 20.73 -0.91 8.25
N ILE A 833 19.69 -1.55 8.79
CA ILE A 833 18.50 -1.94 8.02
C ILE A 833 17.84 -0.73 7.34
N TYR A 834 17.82 0.44 8.00
CA TYR A 834 17.19 1.63 7.44
C TYR A 834 17.94 2.16 6.24
N GLU A 835 19.27 2.31 6.34
CA GLU A 835 20.11 2.75 5.24
C GLU A 835 20.11 1.71 4.10
N THR A 836 20.25 0.43 4.43
CA THR A 836 20.28 -0.66 3.44
C THR A 836 19.01 -0.68 2.58
N TYR A 837 17.83 -0.65 3.20
CA TYR A 837 16.57 -0.65 2.47
C TYR A 837 16.32 0.67 1.72
N ALA A 838 16.71 1.82 2.28
CA ALA A 838 16.62 3.10 1.58
C ALA A 838 17.47 3.11 0.29
N ARG A 839 18.73 2.68 0.40
CA ARG A 839 19.68 2.63 -0.72
C ARG A 839 19.24 1.62 -1.76
N ASN A 840 18.84 0.43 -1.34
CA ASN A 840 18.31 -0.61 -2.23
C ASN A 840 17.03 -0.18 -2.97
N ALA A 841 16.28 0.80 -2.46
CA ALA A 841 15.06 1.31 -3.08
C ALA A 841 15.30 2.41 -4.14
N VAL A 842 16.49 3.03 -4.19
CA VAL A 842 16.76 4.25 -4.98
C VAL A 842 18.02 4.13 -5.84
N ILE A 843 19.15 3.75 -5.24
CA ILE A 843 20.48 3.91 -5.86
C ILE A 843 20.62 3.03 -7.11
N GLY A 844 20.98 3.68 -8.23
CA GLY A 844 21.24 3.03 -9.52
C GLY A 844 20.04 2.34 -10.16
N ARG A 845 18.81 2.56 -9.70
CA ARG A 845 17.61 1.89 -10.25
C ARG A 845 17.11 2.49 -11.55
N TYR A 846 17.45 3.74 -11.81
CA TYR A 846 16.95 4.50 -12.92
C TYR A 846 17.86 5.70 -13.20
N THR A 847 17.85 6.16 -14.45
CA THR A 847 18.54 7.39 -14.87
C THR A 847 17.56 8.48 -15.33
N ASN A 848 16.25 8.18 -15.34
CA ASN A 848 15.11 9.08 -15.56
C ASN A 848 13.84 8.40 -14.96
N TYR A 849 12.64 8.94 -15.16
CA TYR A 849 11.42 8.33 -14.63
C TYR A 849 11.19 6.91 -15.19
N PRO A 850 11.18 5.85 -14.35
CA PRO A 850 11.14 4.46 -14.81
C PRO A 850 9.71 3.92 -15.04
N GLY A 851 8.69 4.78 -15.01
CA GLY A 851 7.30 4.33 -14.86
C GLY A 851 7.01 3.88 -13.42
N TYR A 852 6.00 3.02 -13.23
CA TYR A 852 5.46 2.74 -11.90
C TYR A 852 5.67 1.30 -11.41
N TYR A 853 5.31 0.29 -12.21
CA TYR A 853 5.42 -1.13 -11.85
C TYR A 853 6.69 -1.77 -12.43
N GLY A 854 7.50 -2.39 -11.57
CA GLY A 854 8.58 -3.28 -11.98
C GLY A 854 8.08 -4.72 -12.09
N THR A 855 8.35 -5.42 -13.19
CA THR A 855 7.86 -6.78 -13.42
C THR A 855 8.90 -7.62 -14.16
N GLY A 856 9.35 -8.75 -13.59
CA GLY A 856 10.45 -9.53 -14.13
C GLY A 856 11.80 -8.80 -14.16
N PHE A 857 12.86 -9.54 -14.49
CA PHE A 857 14.21 -9.01 -14.59
C PHE A 857 14.42 -8.27 -15.92
N THR A 858 14.47 -6.94 -15.89
CA THR A 858 14.67 -6.07 -17.06
C THR A 858 15.47 -4.82 -16.71
N ASP A 859 16.18 -4.28 -17.70
CA ASP A 859 16.89 -3.00 -17.60
C ASP A 859 16.29 -1.90 -18.49
N ILE A 860 15.19 -2.18 -19.21
CA ILE A 860 14.54 -1.22 -20.12
C ILE A 860 14.16 0.09 -19.39
N PRO A 861 13.52 0.06 -18.20
CA PRO A 861 13.12 1.28 -17.50
C PRO A 861 14.29 2.09 -16.94
N MET A 862 15.51 1.55 -16.97
CA MET A 862 16.68 2.19 -16.36
C MET A 862 17.32 3.24 -17.27
N SER A 863 17.01 3.20 -18.56
CA SER A 863 17.56 4.11 -19.58
C SER A 863 16.98 5.52 -19.48
N VAL A 864 17.82 6.52 -19.77
CA VAL A 864 17.44 7.95 -19.75
C VAL A 864 16.35 8.27 -20.78
N ASP A 865 16.33 7.53 -21.88
CA ASP A 865 15.42 7.69 -23.02
C ASP A 865 14.08 6.97 -22.83
N PHE A 866 13.96 6.10 -21.81
CA PHE A 866 12.77 5.28 -21.58
C PHE A 866 11.45 6.08 -21.58
N PRO A 867 11.30 7.18 -20.80
CA PRO A 867 10.04 7.92 -20.77
C PRO A 867 9.75 8.74 -22.03
N TYR A 868 10.68 8.81 -22.99
CA TYR A 868 10.50 9.50 -24.27
C TYR A 868 10.25 8.53 -25.44
N LYS A 869 10.89 7.36 -25.42
CA LYS A 869 10.91 6.43 -26.56
C LYS A 869 10.19 5.11 -26.30
N GLY A 870 10.11 4.67 -25.04
CA GLY A 870 9.59 3.35 -24.67
C GLY A 870 10.49 2.20 -25.18
N PRO A 871 9.93 0.99 -25.39
CA PRO A 871 8.53 0.65 -25.18
C PRO A 871 8.15 0.75 -23.71
N ASP A 872 6.99 1.34 -23.40
CA ASP A 872 6.48 1.36 -22.04
C ASP A 872 6.20 -0.09 -21.61
N VAL A 873 6.92 -0.57 -20.60
CA VAL A 873 6.82 -1.92 -20.01
C VAL A 873 6.53 -1.89 -18.50
N SER A 874 6.38 -0.70 -17.92
CA SER A 874 6.22 -0.47 -16.47
C SER A 874 5.01 0.43 -16.13
N SER A 875 4.26 0.86 -17.14
CA SER A 875 3.22 1.89 -17.10
C SER A 875 3.74 3.27 -16.71
N ILE A 876 3.76 4.18 -17.68
CA ILE A 876 4.08 5.60 -17.47
C ILE A 876 2.86 6.33 -16.90
N TYR A 877 2.82 6.46 -15.57
CA TYR A 877 1.89 7.35 -14.87
C TYR A 877 2.44 8.79 -14.92
N TYR A 878 1.91 9.61 -15.82
CA TYR A 878 2.35 11.01 -16.01
C TYR A 878 2.30 11.84 -14.73
N HIS A 879 1.20 11.73 -13.99
CA HIS A 879 1.02 12.43 -12.72
C HIS A 879 1.87 11.88 -11.56
N HIS A 880 2.58 10.77 -11.76
CA HIS A 880 3.56 10.24 -10.81
C HIS A 880 4.99 10.75 -11.07
N ILE A 881 5.25 11.49 -12.15
CA ILE A 881 6.57 12.08 -12.40
C ILE A 881 6.93 13.09 -11.28
N PRO A 882 6.07 14.05 -10.89
CA PRO A 882 6.40 14.97 -9.78
C PRO A 882 6.68 14.29 -8.43
N PRO A 883 5.87 13.33 -7.91
CA PRO A 883 6.23 12.64 -6.67
C PRO A 883 7.52 11.83 -6.80
N HIS A 884 7.82 11.27 -7.98
CA HIS A 884 9.09 10.57 -8.20
C HIS A 884 10.28 11.53 -8.09
N ILE A 885 10.19 12.73 -8.68
CA ILE A 885 11.18 13.79 -8.49
C ILE A 885 11.28 14.20 -7.02
N ALA A 886 10.14 14.37 -6.34
CA ALA A 886 10.08 14.85 -4.97
C ALA A 886 10.86 13.94 -4.01
N PHE A 887 10.63 12.63 -4.03
CA PHE A 887 11.34 11.74 -3.12
C PHE A 887 12.83 11.57 -3.47
N ASN A 888 13.21 11.69 -4.75
CA ASN A 888 14.62 11.62 -5.15
C ASN A 888 15.40 12.87 -4.74
N LEU A 889 14.81 14.07 -4.88
CA LEU A 889 15.37 15.31 -4.34
C LEU A 889 15.46 15.25 -2.81
N ASP A 890 14.40 14.75 -2.17
CA ASP A 890 14.35 14.56 -0.73
C ASP A 890 15.48 13.61 -0.25
N TYR A 891 15.66 12.49 -0.95
CA TYR A 891 16.73 11.53 -0.68
C TYR A 891 18.11 12.17 -0.83
N LEU A 892 18.37 12.85 -1.96
CA LEU A 892 19.68 13.44 -2.28
C LEU A 892 20.12 14.48 -1.24
N ILE A 893 19.19 15.33 -0.80
CA ILE A 893 19.46 16.34 0.22
C ILE A 893 19.56 15.70 1.61
N SER A 894 18.71 14.73 1.93
CA SER A 894 18.77 14.00 3.21
C SER A 894 20.06 13.22 3.37
N GLU A 895 20.56 12.60 2.30
CA GLU A 895 21.87 11.93 2.27
C GLU A 895 23.00 12.92 2.55
N SER A 896 22.98 14.11 1.94
CA SER A 896 23.98 15.15 2.21
C SER A 896 23.94 15.60 3.67
N ILE A 897 22.75 15.78 4.24
CA ILE A 897 22.57 16.14 5.65
C ILE A 897 23.09 15.02 6.57
N GLN A 898 22.67 13.78 6.34
CA GLN A 898 23.04 12.61 7.12
C GLN A 898 24.56 12.39 7.10
N ARG A 899 25.19 12.41 5.92
CA ARG A 899 26.64 12.17 5.80
C ARG A 899 27.50 13.35 6.22
N SER A 900 26.94 14.56 6.31
CA SER A 900 27.63 15.71 6.92
C SER A 900 27.65 15.68 8.45
N ASN A 901 27.01 14.69 9.08
CA ASN A 901 26.84 14.59 10.54
C ASN A 901 26.19 15.84 11.17
N GLY A 902 25.20 16.42 10.48
CA GLY A 902 24.47 17.61 10.96
C GLY A 902 25.18 18.95 10.72
N ASN A 903 26.32 18.96 10.03
CA ASN A 903 26.98 20.21 9.61
C ASN A 903 26.27 20.90 8.45
N VAL A 904 25.45 20.17 7.69
CA VAL A 904 24.56 20.71 6.66
C VAL A 904 23.11 20.60 7.13
N VAL A 905 22.36 21.69 7.03
CA VAL A 905 20.92 21.73 7.35
C VAL A 905 20.23 22.68 6.38
N PHE A 906 19.11 22.26 5.79
CA PHE A 906 18.28 23.14 4.96
C PHE A 906 16.84 23.19 5.49
N PRO A 907 16.20 24.37 5.44
CA PRO A 907 14.79 24.48 5.73
C PRO A 907 13.98 23.71 4.69
N TYR A 908 12.85 23.17 5.13
CA TYR A 908 11.98 22.38 4.29
C TYR A 908 10.51 22.73 4.52
N SER A 909 9.73 22.36 3.53
CA SER A 909 8.28 22.36 3.49
C SER A 909 7.77 20.93 3.38
N LYS A 910 6.46 20.73 3.54
CA LYS A 910 5.88 19.38 3.53
C LYS A 910 4.85 19.19 2.44
N GLN A 911 5.07 18.18 1.62
CA GLN A 911 4.05 17.62 0.75
C GLN A 911 3.40 16.41 1.40
N GLU A 912 2.07 16.37 1.40
CA GLU A 912 1.27 15.19 1.77
C GLU A 912 -0.08 15.18 1.02
N GLY A 913 -0.84 14.09 1.20
CA GLY A 913 -2.27 14.01 0.88
C GLY A 913 -2.68 13.32 -0.40
N PHE A 914 -1.71 12.80 -1.17
CA PHE A 914 -1.97 11.89 -2.28
C PHE A 914 -1.33 10.54 -1.98
N VAL A 915 -2.14 9.54 -1.63
CA VAL A 915 -1.69 8.22 -1.13
C VAL A 915 -0.55 8.36 -0.09
N TRP A 916 0.52 7.57 -0.17
CA TRP A 916 1.70 7.69 0.70
C TRP A 916 2.77 8.65 0.14
N PHE A 917 2.47 9.46 -0.88
CA PHE A 917 3.44 10.41 -1.46
C PHE A 917 3.64 11.59 -0.50
N ASN A 918 4.46 11.34 0.52
CA ASN A 918 4.77 12.25 1.60
C ASN A 918 6.29 12.45 1.63
N ASN A 919 6.75 13.66 1.33
CA ASN A 919 8.17 14.00 1.22
C ASN A 919 8.44 15.42 1.72
N ARG A 920 9.68 15.65 2.18
CA ARG A 920 10.16 17.02 2.41
C ARG A 920 10.45 17.68 1.08
N VAL A 921 10.04 18.94 0.95
CA VAL A 921 10.26 19.77 -0.23
C VAL A 921 11.14 20.95 0.16
N TYR A 922 12.27 21.09 -0.52
CA TYR A 922 13.30 22.09 -0.19
C TYR A 922 13.29 23.28 -1.17
N GLY A 923 14.01 24.35 -0.82
CA GLY A 923 14.22 25.53 -1.68
C GLY A 923 13.68 26.84 -1.12
N GLY A 924 12.84 26.79 -0.07
CA GLY A 924 12.30 28.00 0.59
C GLY A 924 13.09 28.33 1.86
N GLY A 925 13.86 29.42 1.83
CA GLY A 925 14.61 29.94 2.98
C GLY A 925 16.11 29.58 2.99
N LYS A 926 16.82 30.09 4.01
CA LYS A 926 18.27 29.89 4.19
C LYS A 926 18.57 28.75 5.15
N GLY A 927 19.61 28.00 4.84
CA GLY A 927 20.15 26.89 5.62
C GLY A 927 21.58 27.16 6.08
N LYS A 928 22.18 26.12 6.67
CA LYS A 928 23.54 26.12 7.21
C LYS A 928 24.38 25.10 6.46
N ILE A 929 25.61 25.48 6.08
CA ILE A 929 26.67 24.61 5.59
C ILE A 929 27.93 24.95 6.38
N PHE A 930 28.29 24.10 7.35
CA PHE A 930 29.41 24.33 8.26
C PHE A 930 29.33 25.72 8.94
N GLY A 931 30.32 26.59 8.76
CA GLY A 931 30.32 27.95 9.30
C GLY A 931 29.41 28.95 8.58
N ASP A 932 28.87 28.61 7.40
CA ASP A 932 28.02 29.49 6.59
C ASP A 932 26.54 29.28 6.94
N GLN A 933 25.88 30.33 7.45
CA GLN A 933 24.48 30.30 7.89
C GLN A 933 23.51 30.93 6.88
N GLU A 934 24.02 31.39 5.74
CA GLU A 934 23.25 32.13 4.75
C GLU A 934 23.08 31.36 3.43
N ALA A 935 23.40 30.07 3.43
CA ALA A 935 23.39 29.22 2.25
C ALA A 935 21.96 28.84 1.82
N THR A 936 21.64 29.02 0.54
CA THR A 936 20.38 28.58 -0.07
C THR A 936 20.66 27.53 -1.14
N LEU A 937 19.83 26.50 -1.22
CA LEU A 937 19.94 25.49 -2.28
C LEU A 937 19.77 26.14 -3.64
N TRP A 938 20.67 25.81 -4.56
CA TRP A 938 20.63 26.27 -5.95
C TRP A 938 21.16 25.16 -6.84
N MET A 939 20.23 24.47 -7.52
CA MET A 939 20.47 23.22 -8.22
C MET A 939 19.82 23.26 -9.60
N HIS A 940 20.64 23.28 -10.65
CA HIS A 940 20.20 22.99 -12.01
C HIS A 940 21.34 22.37 -12.82
N LYS A 941 20.97 21.69 -13.90
CA LYS A 941 21.93 21.12 -14.86
C LYS A 941 22.81 22.25 -15.42
N GLY A 942 24.12 22.01 -15.48
CA GLY A 942 25.09 22.95 -16.02
C GLY A 942 25.82 23.83 -15.01
N LEU A 943 25.52 23.77 -13.71
CA LEU A 943 26.34 24.45 -12.68
C LEU A 943 27.69 23.74 -12.44
N VAL A 944 27.63 22.41 -12.31
CA VAL A 944 28.75 21.54 -11.97
C VAL A 944 28.73 20.35 -12.94
N ASN A 945 29.91 19.87 -13.32
CA ASN A 945 30.13 18.68 -14.12
C ASN A 945 31.11 17.76 -13.38
N ILE A 946 30.68 16.53 -13.11
CA ILE A 946 31.49 15.47 -12.50
C ILE A 946 31.29 14.22 -13.36
N GLN A 947 32.36 13.75 -14.01
CA GLN A 947 32.33 12.53 -14.83
C GLN A 947 32.56 11.28 -13.97
N ASN A 948 31.73 11.08 -12.95
CA ASN A 948 31.75 9.90 -12.10
C ASN A 948 30.33 9.61 -11.60
N PRO A 949 29.61 8.63 -12.20
CA PRO A 949 28.27 8.24 -11.78
C PRO A 949 28.19 7.81 -10.31
N GLY A 950 29.29 7.38 -9.71
CA GLY A 950 29.38 7.02 -8.30
C GLY A 950 29.37 8.22 -7.34
N ILE A 951 29.37 9.46 -7.81
CA ILE A 951 29.31 10.66 -6.96
C ILE A 951 27.99 11.39 -7.17
N ASN A 952 27.20 11.46 -6.10
CA ASN A 952 26.07 12.36 -5.98
C ASN A 952 26.54 13.74 -5.54
N TYR A 953 25.84 14.78 -5.97
CA TYR A 953 26.11 16.14 -5.49
C TYR A 953 24.86 17.01 -5.30
N VAL A 954 24.97 17.93 -4.35
CA VAL A 954 24.02 19.01 -4.07
C VAL A 954 24.77 20.34 -4.12
N THR A 955 24.19 21.35 -4.77
CA THR A 955 24.79 22.68 -4.85
C THR A 955 23.96 23.72 -4.09
N ALA A 956 24.66 24.70 -3.54
CA ALA A 956 24.08 25.81 -2.81
C ALA A 956 24.91 27.08 -3.03
N ILE A 957 24.32 28.23 -2.68
CA ILE A 957 24.97 29.54 -2.80
C ILE A 957 24.67 30.39 -1.57
N SER A 958 25.66 31.15 -1.10
CA SER A 958 25.50 32.17 -0.06
C SER A 958 25.91 33.55 -0.60
N ASP A 959 26.05 34.55 0.28
CA ASP A 959 26.55 35.87 -0.08
C ASP A 959 28.03 35.85 -0.53
N LYS A 960 28.78 34.82 -0.11
CA LYS A 960 30.24 34.72 -0.30
C LYS A 960 30.69 33.52 -1.11
N ASN A 961 29.97 32.40 -1.01
CA ASN A 961 30.46 31.11 -1.49
C ASN A 961 29.45 30.42 -2.41
N PHE A 962 29.99 29.78 -3.45
CA PHE A 962 29.36 28.67 -4.12
C PHE A 962 29.77 27.37 -3.42
N TRP A 963 28.78 26.55 -3.06
CA TRP A 963 28.98 25.31 -2.31
C TRP A 963 28.66 24.10 -3.18
N ILE A 964 29.55 23.11 -3.16
CA ILE A 964 29.35 21.80 -3.78
C ILE A 964 29.48 20.74 -2.69
N LEU A 965 28.39 20.06 -2.39
CA LEU A 965 28.33 18.96 -1.42
C LEU A 965 28.40 17.64 -2.19
N LEU A 966 29.35 16.77 -1.86
CA LEU A 966 29.63 15.52 -2.56
C LEU A 966 29.37 14.33 -1.64
N SER A 967 28.63 13.35 -2.14
CA SER A 967 28.36 12.07 -1.48
C SER A 967 28.77 10.92 -2.39
N SER A 968 29.61 9.99 -1.90
CA SER A 968 30.05 8.84 -2.70
C SER A 968 29.15 7.62 -2.54
N GLU A 969 28.66 7.05 -3.62
CA GLU A 969 27.95 5.76 -3.64
C GLU A 969 28.90 4.55 -3.72
N ALA A 970 30.19 4.79 -3.92
CA ALA A 970 31.19 3.76 -4.11
C ALA A 970 31.64 3.11 -2.79
N GLU A 971 32.00 1.83 -2.87
CA GLU A 971 32.60 1.05 -1.77
C GLU A 971 34.09 1.37 -1.54
N SER A 972 34.68 2.19 -2.40
CA SER A 972 36.08 2.59 -2.32
C SER A 972 36.22 4.10 -2.46
N GLU A 973 37.33 4.62 -1.95
CA GLU A 973 37.70 6.02 -2.12
C GLU A 973 37.70 6.43 -3.60
N GLN A 974 37.12 7.59 -3.89
CA GLN A 974 36.99 8.13 -5.24
C GLN A 974 37.82 9.40 -5.41
N LYS A 975 38.69 9.41 -6.42
CA LYS A 975 39.36 10.64 -6.89
C LYS A 975 38.50 11.26 -7.97
N VAL A 976 38.00 12.47 -7.74
CA VAL A 976 37.05 13.13 -8.64
C VAL A 976 37.51 14.52 -9.04
N ALA A 977 37.46 14.78 -10.34
CA ALA A 977 37.60 16.10 -10.90
C ALA A 977 36.24 16.82 -10.86
N VAL A 978 36.14 17.86 -10.05
CA VAL A 978 34.94 18.70 -9.94
C VAL A 978 35.16 19.96 -10.75
N GLN A 979 34.35 20.14 -11.78
CA GLN A 979 34.37 21.31 -12.66
C GLN A 979 33.10 22.11 -12.46
N TRP A 980 33.18 23.43 -12.29
CA TRP A 980 32.03 24.33 -12.35
C TRP A 980 32.08 25.24 -13.58
N THR A 981 30.94 25.84 -13.90
CA THR A 981 30.78 26.72 -15.06
C THR A 981 30.63 28.19 -14.64
N ASP A 982 30.67 29.10 -15.61
CA ASP A 982 30.41 30.53 -15.37
C ASP A 982 29.02 30.79 -14.77
N ALA A 983 28.06 29.89 -15.00
CA ALA A 983 26.71 30.00 -14.44
C ALA A 983 26.73 30.00 -12.90
N SER A 984 27.73 29.40 -12.26
CA SER A 984 27.87 29.36 -10.78
C SER A 984 28.26 30.70 -10.14
N ALA A 985 28.69 31.68 -10.94
CA ALA A 985 29.31 32.94 -10.48
C ALA A 985 30.57 32.79 -9.58
N ALA A 986 31.08 31.57 -9.40
CA ALA A 986 32.28 31.29 -8.63
C ALA A 986 33.57 31.72 -9.36
N LEU A 987 34.63 32.00 -8.60
CA LEU A 987 35.96 32.28 -9.16
C LEU A 987 36.45 31.11 -10.04
N LYS A 988 37.29 31.40 -11.04
CA LYS A 988 37.90 30.38 -11.91
C LYS A 988 39.28 29.92 -11.45
N ASP A 989 40.01 30.78 -10.74
CA ASP A 989 41.32 30.47 -10.18
C ASP A 989 41.37 31.01 -8.75
N GLY A 990 42.02 30.30 -7.84
CA GLY A 990 42.14 30.72 -6.44
C GLY A 990 42.21 29.54 -5.47
N LYS A 991 41.79 29.79 -4.22
CA LYS A 991 41.76 28.80 -3.13
C LYS A 991 40.33 28.50 -2.70
N ALA A 992 39.98 27.22 -2.68
CA ALA A 992 38.74 26.72 -2.09
C ALA A 992 39.03 26.12 -0.71
N LEU A 993 37.99 26.01 0.12
CA LEU A 993 38.04 25.22 1.35
C LEU A 993 37.32 23.89 1.11
N VAL A 994 38.02 22.78 1.35
CA VAL A 994 37.46 21.43 1.22
C VAL A 994 37.25 20.86 2.61
N TYR A 995 35.98 20.71 3.00
CA TYR A 995 35.55 20.22 4.31
C TYR A 995 35.35 18.71 4.31
N ALA A 996 35.78 18.06 5.39
CA ALA A 996 35.39 16.71 5.76
C ALA A 996 34.10 16.72 6.59
N GLN A 997 33.50 15.54 6.79
CA GLN A 997 32.35 15.34 7.68
C GLN A 997 32.59 15.88 9.11
N SER A 998 33.84 15.88 9.58
CA SER A 998 34.26 16.33 10.92
C SER A 998 34.35 17.86 11.09
N ASP A 999 33.92 18.66 10.10
CA ASP A 999 34.12 20.13 10.06
C ASP A 999 35.61 20.56 9.98
N GLN A 1000 36.51 19.61 9.72
CA GLN A 1000 37.89 19.93 9.37
C GLN A 1000 37.97 20.32 7.90
N SER A 1001 38.60 21.45 7.59
CA SER A 1001 38.82 21.91 6.22
C SER A 1001 40.28 22.06 5.87
N VAL A 1002 40.58 21.88 4.59
CA VAL A 1002 41.91 22.12 4.00
C VAL A 1002 41.75 23.15 2.89
N SER A 1003 42.64 24.13 2.84
CA SER A 1003 42.71 25.08 1.72
C SER A 1003 43.41 24.42 0.55
N GLN A 1004 42.77 24.44 -0.62
CA GLN A 1004 43.28 23.80 -1.83
C GLN A 1004 43.14 24.72 -3.03
N ASP A 1005 44.21 24.79 -3.84
CA ASP A 1005 44.21 25.59 -5.07
C ASP A 1005 43.31 24.94 -6.14
N PHE A 1006 42.60 25.78 -6.88
CA PHE A 1006 41.85 25.40 -8.07
C PHE A 1006 42.24 26.31 -9.24
N LYS A 1007 42.14 25.76 -10.45
CA LYS A 1007 42.48 26.47 -11.69
C LYS A 1007 41.47 26.15 -12.77
N ALA A 1008 41.15 27.11 -13.63
CA ALA A 1008 40.20 26.96 -14.73
C ALA A 1008 38.84 26.38 -14.29
N ALA A 1009 38.34 26.82 -13.13
CA ALA A 1009 37.11 26.36 -12.49
C ALA A 1009 37.07 24.85 -12.20
N LYS A 1010 38.24 24.26 -11.92
CA LYS A 1010 38.43 22.84 -11.68
C LYS A 1010 39.20 22.59 -10.39
N ILE A 1011 38.74 21.62 -9.60
CA ILE A 1011 39.44 21.11 -8.42
C ILE A 1011 39.36 19.58 -8.38
N ASP A 1012 40.48 18.93 -8.06
CA ASP A 1012 40.51 17.48 -7.86
C ASP A 1012 40.37 17.18 -6.36
N VAL A 1013 39.37 16.38 -5.98
CA VAL A 1013 39.05 16.05 -4.59
C VAL A 1013 38.99 14.54 -4.40
N VAL A 1014 39.39 14.11 -3.21
CA VAL A 1014 39.28 12.72 -2.77
C VAL A 1014 38.06 12.60 -1.85
N VAL A 1015 37.07 11.82 -2.29
CA VAL A 1015 35.84 11.53 -1.52
C VAL A 1015 35.96 10.11 -0.95
N PRO A 1016 35.85 9.92 0.38
CA PRO A 1016 35.93 8.58 0.98
C PRO A 1016 34.83 7.64 0.50
N ALA A 1017 35.06 6.33 0.60
CA ALA A 1017 34.05 5.29 0.36
C ALA A 1017 32.80 5.56 1.21
N LYS A 1018 31.61 5.54 0.59
CA LYS A 1018 30.32 5.91 1.23
C LYS A 1018 30.36 7.25 1.98
N GLY A 1019 31.33 8.09 1.67
CA GLY A 1019 31.68 9.26 2.47
C GLY A 1019 31.10 10.55 1.92
N PHE A 1020 31.59 11.65 2.51
CA PHE A 1020 31.13 13.00 2.23
C PHE A 1020 32.30 14.00 2.18
N LYS A 1021 32.19 14.99 1.29
CA LYS A 1021 33.03 16.19 1.24
C LYS A 1021 32.19 17.40 0.86
N ALA A 1022 32.58 18.59 1.32
CA ALA A 1022 32.02 19.84 0.80
C ALA A 1022 33.13 20.76 0.30
N ILE A 1023 32.86 21.49 -0.77
CA ILE A 1023 33.79 22.45 -1.37
C ILE A 1023 33.14 23.83 -1.28
N SER A 1024 33.81 24.77 -0.62
CA SER A 1024 33.46 26.19 -0.59
C SER A 1024 34.35 26.95 -1.55
N ILE A 1025 33.74 27.55 -2.57
CA ILE A 1025 34.45 28.30 -3.62
C ILE A 1025 34.00 29.77 -3.52
N PRO A 1026 34.92 30.74 -3.36
CA PRO A 1026 34.54 32.14 -3.30
C PRO A 1026 33.86 32.61 -4.60
N LEU A 1027 32.86 33.48 -4.46
CA LEU A 1027 32.17 34.11 -5.59
C LEU A 1027 32.98 35.25 -6.19
N LYS A 1028 32.84 35.50 -7.50
CA LYS A 1028 33.44 36.65 -8.19
C LYS A 1028 32.93 37.99 -7.62
N ALA A 1029 31.66 38.01 -7.25
CA ALA A 1029 30.97 39.10 -6.59
C ALA A 1029 29.82 38.54 -5.76
N ALA A 1030 29.45 39.25 -4.69
CA ALA A 1030 28.28 38.87 -3.91
C ALA A 1030 27.01 38.88 -4.79
N PRO A 1031 26.12 37.88 -4.68
CA PRO A 1031 24.85 37.87 -5.39
C PRO A 1031 24.02 39.09 -4.99
N VAL A 1032 23.35 39.71 -5.97
CA VAL A 1032 22.44 40.82 -5.69
C VAL A 1032 21.23 40.29 -4.91
N ALA A 1033 21.17 40.59 -3.62
CA ALA A 1033 20.05 40.22 -2.78
C ALA A 1033 18.79 40.98 -3.22
N LYS A 1034 17.86 40.29 -3.87
CA LYS A 1034 16.58 40.88 -4.27
C LYS A 1034 15.66 40.94 -3.05
N LYS A 1035 15.44 42.14 -2.53
CA LYS A 1035 14.48 42.39 -1.45
C LYS A 1035 13.17 42.87 -2.05
N TYR A 1036 12.15 42.02 -1.99
CA TYR A 1036 10.81 42.35 -2.43
C TYR A 1036 9.91 42.58 -1.22
N GLN A 1037 9.06 43.62 -1.28
CA GLN A 1037 8.05 43.79 -0.24
C GLN A 1037 6.97 42.71 -0.35
N PRO A 1038 6.32 42.29 0.74
CA PRO A 1038 5.19 41.37 0.65
C PRO A 1038 3.88 42.05 0.20
N VAL A 1039 3.07 41.34 -0.59
CA VAL A 1039 1.68 41.74 -0.89
C VAL A 1039 0.81 41.32 0.30
N LYS A 1040 0.37 42.27 1.12
CA LYS A 1040 -0.39 41.99 2.35
C LYS A 1040 -1.84 41.64 2.07
N ASP A 1041 -2.50 42.43 1.22
CA ASP A 1041 -3.92 42.30 0.89
C ASP A 1041 -4.11 41.71 -0.51
N GLY A 1042 -3.47 40.56 -0.74
CA GLY A 1042 -3.45 39.91 -2.05
C GLY A 1042 -4.67 39.04 -2.34
N MET A 1043 -5.62 38.87 -1.41
CA MET A 1043 -6.83 38.07 -1.64
C MET A 1043 -8.08 38.94 -1.48
N LYS A 1044 -8.97 38.90 -2.47
CA LYS A 1044 -10.27 39.58 -2.43
C LYS A 1044 -11.38 38.65 -2.89
N VAL A 1045 -12.51 38.69 -2.19
CA VAL A 1045 -13.69 37.88 -2.49
C VAL A 1045 -14.89 38.80 -2.67
N ILE A 1046 -15.68 38.56 -3.71
CA ILE A 1046 -16.88 39.33 -4.04
C ILE A 1046 -18.03 38.37 -4.23
N ASP A 1047 -19.19 38.67 -3.67
CA ASP A 1047 -20.39 37.88 -3.94
C ASP A 1047 -21.19 38.51 -5.09
N LEU A 1048 -21.40 37.75 -6.18
CA LEU A 1048 -22.24 38.17 -7.31
C LEU A 1048 -23.62 37.49 -7.31
N GLY A 1049 -23.86 36.61 -6.33
CA GLY A 1049 -25.04 35.76 -6.23
C GLY A 1049 -25.15 34.73 -7.36
N ALA A 1050 -26.21 33.94 -7.35
CA ALA A 1050 -26.48 33.00 -8.42
C ALA A 1050 -26.60 33.70 -9.80
N PRO A 1051 -26.14 33.07 -10.89
CA PRO A 1051 -25.51 31.74 -10.96
C PRO A 1051 -23.97 31.77 -10.79
N TRP A 1052 -23.36 32.93 -10.58
CA TRP A 1052 -21.91 33.12 -10.55
C TRP A 1052 -21.25 32.81 -9.21
N GLY A 1053 -22.02 32.87 -8.11
CA GLY A 1053 -21.53 32.66 -6.77
C GLY A 1053 -20.53 33.74 -6.35
N ARG A 1054 -19.50 33.33 -5.61
CA ARG A 1054 -18.39 34.22 -5.21
C ARG A 1054 -17.33 34.28 -6.31
N VAL A 1055 -16.72 35.44 -6.48
CA VAL A 1055 -15.53 35.65 -7.31
C VAL A 1055 -14.34 35.80 -6.41
N PHE A 1056 -13.34 34.95 -6.60
CA PHE A 1056 -12.06 35.01 -5.89
C PHE A 1056 -11.02 35.69 -6.77
N LEU A 1057 -10.26 36.61 -6.19
CA LEU A 1057 -9.20 37.35 -6.83
C LEU A 1057 -7.93 37.24 -5.98
N PHE A 1058 -6.81 36.97 -6.64
CA PHE A 1058 -5.50 36.81 -6.03
C PHE A 1058 -4.48 37.69 -6.75
N ARG A 1059 -3.74 38.47 -5.97
CA ARG A 1059 -2.49 39.09 -6.38
C ARG A 1059 -1.34 38.31 -5.74
N ILE A 1060 -0.60 37.59 -6.58
CA ILE A 1060 0.42 36.64 -6.16
C ILE A 1060 1.78 37.21 -6.53
N ARG A 1061 2.61 37.54 -5.54
CA ARG A 1061 3.99 37.96 -5.76
C ARG A 1061 4.88 36.75 -5.99
N SER A 1062 5.53 36.70 -7.15
CA SER A 1062 6.47 35.63 -7.50
C SER A 1062 7.81 35.78 -6.77
N PRO A 1063 8.58 34.70 -6.60
CA PRO A 1063 9.95 34.78 -6.09
C PRO A 1063 10.92 35.47 -7.08
N PHE A 1064 10.45 35.86 -8.28
CA PHE A 1064 11.24 36.47 -9.35
C PHE A 1064 11.05 38.00 -9.48
N GLY A 1065 10.19 38.60 -8.64
CA GLY A 1065 10.07 40.06 -8.56
C GLY A 1065 9.01 40.69 -9.46
N TRP A 1066 7.88 40.03 -9.62
CA TRP A 1066 6.69 40.54 -10.32
C TRP A 1066 5.46 39.80 -9.82
N ASP A 1067 4.29 40.35 -10.10
CA ASP A 1067 3.01 39.84 -9.59
C ASP A 1067 2.15 39.22 -10.69
N THR A 1068 1.35 38.23 -10.31
CA THR A 1068 0.23 37.70 -11.11
C THR A 1068 -1.08 38.19 -10.52
N CYS A 1069 -2.01 38.63 -11.37
CA CYS A 1069 -3.42 38.75 -11.00
C CYS A 1069 -4.21 37.54 -11.53
N TYR A 1070 -4.58 36.62 -10.62
CA TYR A 1070 -5.38 35.44 -10.91
C TYR A 1070 -6.79 35.58 -10.35
N GLY A 1071 -7.81 35.10 -11.06
CA GLY A 1071 -9.16 35.09 -10.52
C GLY A 1071 -10.08 34.07 -11.17
N PHE A 1072 -11.17 33.74 -10.48
CA PHE A 1072 -12.20 32.83 -10.99
C PHE A 1072 -13.56 33.06 -10.32
N ALA A 1073 -14.63 32.56 -10.96
CA ALA A 1073 -15.96 32.46 -10.36
C ALA A 1073 -16.22 31.08 -9.72
N GLU A 1074 -16.76 31.04 -8.50
CA GLU A 1074 -17.19 29.85 -7.76
C GLU A 1074 -18.51 29.33 -8.34
N THR A 1075 -18.44 28.81 -9.56
CA THR A 1075 -19.58 28.20 -10.22
C THR A 1075 -19.12 26.98 -11.02
N ALA A 1076 -20.00 26.01 -11.13
CA ALA A 1076 -19.83 24.88 -12.04
C ALA A 1076 -20.09 25.33 -13.50
N PRO A 1077 -19.98 24.45 -14.51
CA PRO A 1077 -20.29 24.82 -15.89
C PRO A 1077 -21.67 25.49 -16.03
N LEU A 1078 -21.70 26.58 -16.81
CA LEU A 1078 -22.90 27.34 -17.17
C LEU A 1078 -22.99 27.42 -18.70
N ASN A 1079 -24.16 27.19 -19.30
CA ASN A 1079 -24.32 27.18 -20.76
C ASN A 1079 -24.66 28.57 -21.29
N GLY A 1080 -23.85 29.08 -22.23
CA GLY A 1080 -24.07 30.38 -22.88
C GLY A 1080 -23.66 31.60 -22.04
N TYR A 1081 -22.90 31.41 -20.97
CA TYR A 1081 -22.38 32.47 -20.10
C TYR A 1081 -20.95 32.83 -20.51
N SER A 1082 -20.53 34.08 -20.29
CA SER A 1082 -19.14 34.49 -20.50
C SER A 1082 -18.67 35.50 -19.47
N VAL A 1083 -17.35 35.58 -19.31
CA VAL A 1083 -16.68 36.57 -18.45
C VAL A 1083 -15.67 37.34 -19.29
N THR A 1084 -15.74 38.66 -19.30
CA THR A 1084 -14.69 39.52 -19.86
C THR A 1084 -13.98 40.20 -18.71
N VAL A 1085 -12.65 40.15 -18.71
CA VAL A 1085 -11.81 40.78 -17.69
C VAL A 1085 -10.84 41.72 -18.37
N ASN A 1086 -10.87 42.99 -17.99
CA ASN A 1086 -9.85 43.96 -18.35
C ASN A 1086 -8.96 44.23 -17.13
N CYS A 1087 -7.66 44.03 -17.25
CA CYS A 1087 -6.66 44.33 -16.23
C CYS A 1087 -5.59 45.25 -16.83
N ASN A 1088 -5.50 46.49 -16.38
CA ASN A 1088 -4.51 47.47 -16.86
C ASN A 1088 -4.43 47.58 -18.40
N ASN A 1089 -5.58 47.59 -19.08
CA ASN A 1089 -5.75 47.63 -20.55
C ASN A 1089 -5.46 46.31 -21.29
N GLN A 1090 -5.19 45.21 -20.58
CA GLN A 1090 -5.17 43.87 -21.16
C GLN A 1090 -6.53 43.19 -20.96
N MET A 1091 -7.11 42.66 -22.03
CA MET A 1091 -8.43 42.03 -22.00
C MET A 1091 -8.34 40.51 -22.22
N GLN A 1092 -9.06 39.74 -21.41
CA GLN A 1092 -9.33 38.31 -21.63
C GLN A 1092 -10.83 38.08 -21.68
N GLU A 1093 -11.31 37.31 -22.65
CA GLU A 1093 -12.70 36.87 -22.76
C GLU A 1093 -12.79 35.36 -22.59
N ILE A 1094 -13.58 34.92 -21.62
CA ILE A 1094 -13.77 33.53 -21.23
C ILE A 1094 -15.21 33.14 -21.56
N ARG A 1095 -15.37 32.42 -22.67
CA ARG A 1095 -16.69 32.03 -23.20
C ARG A 1095 -17.18 30.66 -22.75
N GLN A 1096 -16.35 29.93 -22.01
CA GLN A 1096 -16.66 28.58 -21.56
C GLN A 1096 -15.97 28.31 -20.23
N TYR A 1097 -16.56 27.38 -19.46
CA TYR A 1097 -15.96 26.89 -18.23
C TYR A 1097 -14.60 26.22 -18.48
N PRO A 1098 -13.59 26.40 -17.60
CA PRO A 1098 -13.63 27.15 -16.35
C PRO A 1098 -13.60 28.66 -16.54
N TYR A 1099 -14.40 29.38 -15.74
CA TYR A 1099 -14.48 30.85 -15.73
C TYR A 1099 -13.34 31.46 -14.89
N GLU A 1100 -12.11 31.31 -15.36
CA GLU A 1100 -10.88 31.79 -14.71
C GLU A 1100 -9.99 32.60 -15.65
N TRP A 1101 -9.14 33.46 -15.09
CA TRP A 1101 -8.22 34.33 -15.84
C TRP A 1101 -6.92 34.54 -15.08
N SER A 1102 -5.84 34.87 -15.81
CA SER A 1102 -4.54 35.17 -15.22
C SER A 1102 -3.82 36.23 -16.04
N PHE A 1103 -3.35 37.30 -15.38
CA PHE A 1103 -2.53 38.36 -15.98
C PHE A 1103 -1.16 38.39 -15.32
N ASN A 1104 -0.12 38.19 -16.13
CA ASN A 1104 1.30 38.26 -15.75
C ASN A 1104 2.09 38.83 -16.93
N LYS A 1105 3.22 39.51 -16.74
CA LYS A 1105 3.89 39.91 -15.49
C LYS A 1105 3.46 41.34 -15.11
N LEU A 1106 2.84 41.53 -13.96
CA LEU A 1106 2.53 42.86 -13.43
C LEU A 1106 3.73 43.39 -12.63
N ALA A 1107 4.06 44.67 -12.78
CA ALA A 1107 5.08 45.29 -11.95
C ALA A 1107 4.61 45.31 -10.48
N MET A 1108 5.55 45.08 -9.55
CA MET A 1108 5.23 44.95 -8.12
C MET A 1108 4.55 46.20 -7.54
N GLY A 1109 4.98 47.40 -7.93
CA GLY A 1109 4.42 48.66 -7.43
C GLY A 1109 3.13 49.11 -8.12
N ASP A 1110 2.79 48.55 -9.30
CA ASP A 1110 1.64 49.00 -10.07
C ASP A 1110 0.35 48.38 -9.52
N ASP A 1111 -0.72 49.16 -9.41
CA ASP A 1111 -2.05 48.64 -9.10
C ASP A 1111 -2.61 47.77 -10.23
N ALA A 1112 -3.24 46.64 -9.89
CA ALA A 1112 -4.00 45.83 -10.84
C ALA A 1112 -5.45 46.33 -10.86
N LYS A 1113 -5.77 47.20 -11.83
CA LYS A 1113 -7.10 47.78 -12.03
C LYS A 1113 -7.92 46.85 -12.92
N LEU A 1114 -8.87 46.16 -12.30
CA LEU A 1114 -9.72 45.14 -12.90
C LEU A 1114 -11.11 45.71 -13.20
N GLU A 1115 -11.60 45.48 -14.40
CA GLU A 1115 -13.02 45.56 -14.76
C GLU A 1115 -13.50 44.16 -15.15
N LEU A 1116 -14.35 43.58 -14.30
CA LEU A 1116 -14.95 42.26 -14.50
C LEU A 1116 -16.35 42.43 -15.07
N ILE A 1117 -16.65 41.81 -16.21
CA ILE A 1117 -17.95 41.87 -16.88
C ILE A 1117 -18.46 40.45 -17.05
N PHE A 1118 -19.55 40.12 -16.35
CA PHE A 1118 -20.17 38.81 -16.36
C PHE A 1118 -21.44 38.85 -17.20
N LYS A 1119 -21.50 38.06 -18.28
CA LYS A 1119 -22.63 38.02 -19.20
C LYS A 1119 -23.41 36.71 -19.06
N SER A 1120 -24.71 36.81 -18.82
CA SER A 1120 -25.62 35.66 -18.80
C SER A 1120 -26.05 35.22 -20.20
N ASN A 1121 -26.64 34.02 -20.28
CA ASN A 1121 -27.17 33.45 -21.52
C ASN A 1121 -28.26 34.28 -22.20
N ASP A 1122 -29.01 35.09 -21.44
CA ASP A 1122 -30.00 36.05 -21.96
C ASP A 1122 -29.40 37.40 -22.35
N GLY A 1123 -28.07 37.55 -22.29
CA GLY A 1123 -27.34 38.74 -22.70
C GLY A 1123 -27.21 39.82 -21.62
N LYS A 1124 -27.80 39.66 -20.43
CA LYS A 1124 -27.63 40.63 -19.33
C LYS A 1124 -26.20 40.63 -18.82
N THR A 1125 -25.70 41.80 -18.42
CA THR A 1125 -24.34 41.98 -17.92
C THR A 1125 -24.35 42.49 -16.48
N LYS A 1126 -23.44 41.96 -15.65
CA LYS A 1126 -23.07 42.52 -14.34
C LYS A 1126 -21.61 42.93 -14.41
N SER A 1127 -21.29 44.18 -14.09
CA SER A 1127 -19.90 44.65 -14.05
C SER A 1127 -19.44 45.02 -12.64
N LYS A 1128 -18.16 44.81 -12.35
CA LYS A 1128 -17.48 45.27 -11.12
C LYS A 1128 -16.08 45.78 -11.42
N LYS A 1129 -15.79 46.97 -10.91
CA LYS A 1129 -14.45 47.58 -10.93
C LYS A 1129 -13.77 47.34 -9.59
N ILE A 1130 -12.53 46.88 -9.63
CA ILE A 1130 -11.77 46.42 -8.47
C ILE A 1130 -10.33 46.82 -8.65
N VAL A 1131 -9.67 47.19 -7.56
CA VAL A 1131 -8.23 47.38 -7.53
C VAL A 1131 -7.64 46.35 -6.57
N LEU A 1132 -6.61 45.64 -7.01
CA LEU A 1132 -5.69 44.89 -6.14
C LEU A 1132 -4.38 45.66 -6.07
N TYR A 1133 -4.04 46.15 -4.89
CA TYR A 1133 -2.89 47.02 -4.67
C TYR A 1133 -1.57 46.24 -4.71
N GLY A 1134 -0.53 46.85 -5.29
CA GLY A 1134 0.81 46.27 -5.38
C GLY A 1134 1.64 46.36 -4.11
N ASN A 1135 1.28 47.28 -3.22
CA ASN A 1135 2.04 47.70 -2.05
C ASN A 1135 3.45 48.23 -2.39
N GLU A 1136 3.80 49.36 -1.76
CA GLU A 1136 5.15 49.93 -1.68
C GLU A 1136 6.05 49.17 -0.69
#